data_AF-A0A7X8K0A9-F1
#
_entry.id   AF-A0A7X8K0A9-F1
#
_cell.length_a   1.000
_cell.length_b   1.000
_cell.length_c   1.000
_cell.angle_alpha   90.00
_cell.angle_beta   90.00
_cell.angle_gamma   90.00
#
_symmetry.space_group_name_H-M   'P 1'
#
loop_
_entity.id
_entity.type
_entity.pdbx_description
1 polymer ?
#
loop_
_entity_poly.entity_id
_entity_poly.type
_entity_poly.pdbx_seq_one_letter_code
_entity_poly.pdbx_strand_id
1 'polypeptide(L)'
;MMRKSMSKLMTSAMVVALTLGIISQSVFAAPSVNSQNEGFDEISTKGPKIISTAIKSTDEDWVVLGAEGISKGAAEYTSIALNNDDVPYVAYVDAGPSKKLSVKKFTGNSWEIVGNEGFSAKKVKDASIVFDKSNTPYVVYIEEGKGKIVVNKLVNNKWKTVGTYVGYGEDVSIAIDSKGTPYVAYTYSEKNIPLPIKHMNGLVVSKFEKGIWKNEYNSGILLKNNKFSDPSIVFDDKDNPYVAFNNKGINVIKRSGKIWKNYYLLCCNKKGDVKHISLAIDDDRNPFVAFIGSNGKATVSKPSKGKSWEISKGKAEYTSIVIDSKGTPYVTYADGKNGGKAVVKKYEDGSWNTVGKEGFSKKKVKYTSIAVDSNGNLFVACQDDANHKKATVYTYTKDSEKQTADLTIKYDGKGIVTGWEDGETKSFEIGTEITLTALADEDSVFMYWKNSEDQVVSTEPEYTFEIGSDETLTVYFSEKSSYLVTFKDGNGEIIETVSLREGDEVVFPEAPEMLGYKFVGWDKSAEEIKAAKEDIVVTALYEKIAQTVTLDVYGGTGSGEYSIRDYVVVVANQPVDGQKFAYWEDQQGNILSYSRSYGFNILRNLKLSAVYVPKSESVDIQARIAITSITKTEEKITFVAERVVPHGNTVVSHGIIVTNNSSIGSSETDFVVDQLDVLNASATTKGLVGIFVLNKTALFEETWYARGYVIYEDSKGNVFTIYSKIVEETIN
;
A
#
# COMPACT_ATOMS: atom_id res chain seq x y z
N MET A 1 -58.51 20.13 -38.62
CA MET A 1 -58.28 18.79 -39.19
C MET A 1 -56.78 18.57 -39.13
N MET A 2 -56.19 17.72 -38.27
CA MET A 2 -56.49 16.36 -37.84
C MET A 2 -56.35 15.28 -38.93
N ARG A 3 -55.36 14.38 -38.72
CA ARG A 3 -55.19 12.99 -39.20
C ARG A 3 -54.94 12.79 -40.71
N LYS A 4 -53.89 12.07 -41.15
CA LYS A 4 -53.45 10.66 -40.93
C LYS A 4 -54.31 9.60 -41.63
N SER A 5 -53.81 9.09 -42.76
CA SER A 5 -53.89 7.73 -43.35
C SER A 5 -53.02 7.75 -44.63
N MET A 6 -52.50 6.70 -45.28
CA MET A 6 -52.30 5.25 -45.05
C MET A 6 -51.25 4.76 -46.09
N SER A 7 -50.61 3.57 -46.05
CA SER A 7 -50.73 2.39 -45.18
C SER A 7 -49.35 1.74 -44.85
N LYS A 8 -48.97 0.64 -45.53
CA LYS A 8 -47.74 -0.20 -45.48
C LYS A 8 -47.69 -1.08 -46.73
N LEU A 9 -46.51 -1.51 -47.17
CA LEU A 9 -46.19 -2.94 -47.32
C LEU A 9 -44.66 -3.16 -47.22
N MET A 10 -44.22 -4.32 -46.74
CA MET A 10 -42.81 -4.68 -46.51
C MET A 10 -42.26 -5.59 -47.62
N THR A 11 -40.94 -5.57 -47.86
CA THR A 11 -40.06 -6.76 -47.68
C THR A 11 -38.56 -6.40 -47.63
N SER A 12 -37.76 -7.34 -47.12
CA SER A 12 -36.40 -7.19 -46.60
C SER A 12 -35.27 -6.95 -47.61
N ALA A 13 -34.25 -6.18 -47.19
CA ALA A 13 -32.84 -6.56 -47.30
C ALA A 13 -32.01 -5.80 -46.25
N MET A 14 -31.05 -6.47 -45.60
CA MET A 14 -30.33 -5.98 -44.42
C MET A 14 -28.87 -5.70 -44.75
N VAL A 15 -28.49 -4.42 -44.86
CA VAL A 15 -27.09 -3.97 -44.86
C VAL A 15 -27.00 -2.63 -44.11
N VAL A 16 -26.30 -2.60 -42.98
CA VAL A 16 -25.98 -1.37 -42.24
C VAL A 16 -24.50 -1.08 -42.40
N ALA A 17 -24.16 0.03 -43.05
CA ALA A 17 -22.81 0.58 -43.04
C ALA A 17 -22.67 1.52 -41.83
N LEU A 18 -21.83 1.15 -40.87
CA LEU A 18 -21.45 1.99 -39.74
C LEU A 18 -20.16 2.75 -40.06
N THR A 19 -20.25 4.07 -40.19
CA THR A 19 -19.07 4.96 -40.26
C THR A 19 -18.61 5.31 -38.85
N LEU A 20 -17.34 5.02 -38.54
CA LEU A 20 -16.76 5.26 -37.21
C LEU A 20 -16.71 6.75 -36.85
N GLY A 21 -17.16 7.07 -35.63
CA GLY A 21 -16.89 8.32 -34.92
C GLY A 21 -16.14 8.02 -33.63
N ILE A 22 -14.98 8.66 -33.45
CA ILE A 22 -14.07 8.43 -32.32
C ILE A 22 -14.66 9.01 -31.03
N ILE A 23 -14.67 8.22 -29.94
CA ILE A 23 -15.05 8.67 -28.59
C ILE A 23 -13.96 8.28 -27.60
N SER A 24 -13.52 9.24 -26.77
CA SER A 24 -12.55 9.04 -25.69
C SER A 24 -13.23 8.59 -24.39
N GLN A 25 -12.50 7.80 -23.59
CA GLN A 25 -12.99 6.93 -22.51
C GLN A 25 -13.53 7.62 -21.25
N SER A 26 -14.47 6.94 -20.58
CA SER A 26 -14.59 6.94 -19.10
C SER A 26 -15.40 5.73 -18.60
N VAL A 27 -14.74 4.86 -17.80
CA VAL A 27 -15.27 3.80 -16.91
C VAL A 27 -16.01 2.60 -17.54
N PHE A 28 -15.54 1.37 -17.28
CA PHE A 28 -16.36 0.25 -16.74
C PHE A 28 -15.51 -0.96 -16.29
N ALA A 29 -16.11 -1.78 -15.42
CA ALA A 29 -15.67 -3.13 -15.08
C ALA A 29 -15.73 -4.10 -16.29
N ALA A 30 -15.12 -5.28 -16.14
CA ALA A 30 -15.03 -6.30 -17.19
C ALA A 30 -16.40 -6.81 -17.66
N PRO A 31 -16.51 -7.11 -18.96
CA PRO A 31 -17.11 -8.37 -19.40
C PRO A 31 -16.19 -9.14 -20.35
N SER A 32 -16.54 -10.41 -20.58
CA SER A 32 -15.82 -11.34 -21.45
C SER A 32 -15.75 -10.90 -22.93
N VAL A 33 -14.67 -11.27 -23.63
CA VAL A 33 -14.67 -12.32 -24.68
C VAL A 33 -13.28 -12.51 -25.32
N ASN A 34 -13.04 -13.75 -25.70
CA ASN A 34 -11.92 -14.38 -26.42
C ASN A 34 -11.21 -13.58 -27.54
N SER A 35 -9.86 -13.66 -27.52
CA SER A 35 -8.83 -13.52 -28.60
C SER A 35 -8.90 -12.43 -29.70
N GLN A 36 -7.86 -11.59 -29.77
CA GLN A 36 -6.71 -11.70 -30.73
C GLN A 36 -5.66 -10.60 -30.40
N ASN A 37 -4.37 -10.86 -30.68
CA ASN A 37 -3.20 -9.99 -30.34
C ASN A 37 -3.22 -8.65 -31.14
N GLU A 38 -2.53 -7.55 -30.78
CA GLU A 38 -1.13 -7.34 -30.38
C GLU A 38 -0.89 -5.96 -29.71
N GLY A 39 0.19 -5.78 -28.92
CA GLY A 39 0.94 -4.50 -28.89
C GLY A 39 1.06 -3.66 -27.60
N PHE A 40 1.94 -4.09 -26.68
CA PHE A 40 2.85 -3.31 -25.77
C PHE A 40 2.40 -2.10 -24.88
N ASP A 41 2.90 -2.17 -23.63
CA ASP A 41 3.30 -1.12 -22.66
C ASP A 41 2.27 -0.04 -22.24
N GLU A 42 2.00 0.21 -20.94
CA GLU A 42 2.98 0.72 -19.96
C GLU A 42 2.57 0.46 -18.47
N ILE A 43 3.52 0.69 -17.55
CA ILE A 43 3.48 0.36 -16.10
C ILE A 43 2.99 1.55 -15.24
N SER A 44 2.28 1.32 -14.12
CA SER A 44 2.49 2.00 -12.81
C SER A 44 1.32 1.84 -11.79
N THR A 45 1.51 1.03 -10.74
CA THR A 45 0.64 1.02 -9.53
C THR A 45 1.42 0.63 -8.26
N LYS A 46 2.14 1.56 -7.61
CA LYS A 46 2.68 1.33 -6.24
C LYS A 46 2.67 2.59 -5.37
N GLY A 47 1.54 2.82 -4.71
CA GLY A 47 1.47 3.66 -3.51
C GLY A 47 2.09 3.03 -2.26
N PRO A 48 2.24 3.79 -1.15
CA PRO A 48 2.81 3.25 0.07
C PRO A 48 1.84 2.24 0.64
N LYS A 49 2.23 0.96 0.59
CA LYS A 49 1.71 -0.02 1.55
C LYS A 49 2.04 0.54 2.95
N ILE A 50 1.04 1.08 3.65
CA ILE A 50 1.12 1.28 5.09
C ILE A 50 1.12 -0.12 5.69
N ILE A 51 2.29 -0.58 6.10
CA ILE A 51 2.48 -1.90 6.69
C ILE A 51 1.85 -1.87 8.09
N SER A 52 0.75 -2.62 8.26
CA SER A 52 0.12 -2.88 9.54
C SER A 52 0.94 -3.90 10.34
N THR A 53 2.02 -3.45 10.98
CA THR A 53 2.71 -4.26 11.99
C THR A 53 3.19 -3.36 13.13
N ALA A 54 2.92 -3.78 14.37
CA ALA A 54 3.13 -3.03 15.61
C ALA A 54 2.14 -1.88 15.94
N ILE A 55 0.84 -2.09 15.72
CA ILE A 55 -0.19 -1.51 16.62
C ILE A 55 -0.67 -2.64 17.53
N LYS A 56 -0.22 -2.65 18.80
CA LYS A 56 -0.93 -3.40 19.86
C LYS A 56 -2.32 -2.79 20.03
N SER A 57 -3.34 -3.62 20.15
CA SER A 57 -4.73 -3.18 20.25
C SER A 57 -4.95 -2.16 21.36
N THR A 58 -5.38 -0.96 20.97
CA THR A 58 -6.12 -0.02 21.80
C THR A 58 -7.14 0.70 20.91
N ASP A 59 -8.41 0.59 21.27
CA ASP A 59 -9.62 1.22 20.69
C ASP A 59 -9.44 2.32 19.62
N GLU A 60 -10.06 2.11 18.45
CA GLU A 60 -10.49 3.08 17.43
C GLU A 60 -9.94 4.54 17.55
N ASP A 61 -8.67 4.80 17.26
CA ASP A 61 -8.16 6.18 17.32
C ASP A 61 -7.03 6.52 16.32
N TRP A 62 -6.86 7.82 16.14
CA TRP A 62 -5.83 8.44 15.31
C TRP A 62 -4.43 8.23 15.91
N VAL A 63 -3.49 7.81 15.07
CA VAL A 63 -2.07 7.67 15.46
C VAL A 63 -1.21 8.72 14.74
N VAL A 64 -0.04 9.04 15.31
CA VAL A 64 0.94 9.91 14.63
C VAL A 64 1.64 9.08 13.55
N LEU A 65 1.69 9.60 12.32
CA LEU A 65 2.34 8.93 11.19
C LEU A 65 3.85 9.20 11.22
N GLY A 66 4.64 8.16 11.52
CA GLY A 66 6.09 8.26 11.70
C GLY A 66 6.48 8.98 12.99
N ALA A 67 7.59 9.72 12.95
CA ALA A 67 8.13 10.40 14.13
C ALA A 67 7.34 11.66 14.55
N GLU A 68 7.17 11.86 15.86
CA GLU A 68 6.56 13.06 16.44
C GLU A 68 7.36 14.34 16.10
N GLY A 69 6.69 15.29 15.42
CA GLY A 69 7.29 16.57 15.07
C GLY A 69 8.29 16.51 13.91
N ILE A 70 7.79 16.43 12.67
CA ILE A 70 8.56 16.20 11.44
C ILE A 70 9.47 17.38 11.04
N SER A 71 9.18 18.59 11.52
CA SER A 71 9.94 19.82 11.26
C SER A 71 11.07 20.04 12.29
N LYS A 72 12.14 20.74 11.89
CA LYS A 72 13.27 21.05 12.79
C LYS A 72 12.85 21.89 14.00
N GLY A 73 12.07 22.95 13.74
CA GLY A 73 11.49 23.82 14.76
C GLY A 73 9.97 23.89 14.63
N ALA A 74 9.37 24.85 15.34
CA ALA A 74 7.95 25.14 15.20
C ALA A 74 7.58 25.44 13.73
N ALA A 75 6.38 25.03 13.30
CA ALA A 75 5.92 25.12 11.91
C ALA A 75 4.61 25.90 11.80
N GLU A 76 4.46 26.74 10.79
CA GLU A 76 3.23 27.47 10.44
C GLU A 76 2.79 27.10 9.02
N TYR A 77 1.53 27.36 8.67
CA TYR A 77 0.99 27.17 7.31
C TYR A 77 1.22 25.76 6.73
N THR A 78 0.90 24.73 7.53
CA THR A 78 0.96 23.34 7.08
C THR A 78 -0.11 23.04 6.03
N SER A 79 0.30 22.40 4.93
CA SER A 79 -0.59 21.93 3.85
C SER A 79 -0.14 20.54 3.43
N ILE A 80 -1.08 19.60 3.33
CA ILE A 80 -0.83 18.21 2.91
C ILE A 80 -1.50 17.92 1.55
N ALA A 81 -0.82 17.15 0.72
CA ALA A 81 -1.36 16.54 -0.48
C ALA A 81 -0.73 15.15 -0.67
N LEU A 82 -1.44 14.25 -1.33
CA LEU A 82 -0.89 12.96 -1.77
C LEU A 82 -0.46 13.06 -3.24
N ASN A 83 0.52 12.25 -3.66
CA ASN A 83 0.74 11.99 -5.08
C ASN A 83 -0.26 10.91 -5.58
N ASN A 84 -0.23 10.55 -6.87
CA ASN A 84 -1.08 9.50 -7.44
C ASN A 84 -0.82 8.13 -6.80
N ASP A 85 0.40 7.94 -6.31
CA ASP A 85 0.81 6.78 -5.53
C ASP A 85 0.53 7.01 -4.03
N ASP A 86 -0.52 7.71 -3.62
CA ASP A 86 -0.97 7.87 -2.22
C ASP A 86 0.08 8.31 -1.14
N VAL A 87 1.30 8.70 -1.52
CA VAL A 87 2.36 9.13 -0.59
C VAL A 87 2.02 10.52 -0.07
N PRO A 88 1.93 10.74 1.25
CA PRO A 88 1.66 12.07 1.79
C PRO A 88 2.91 12.96 1.76
N TYR A 89 2.72 14.18 1.23
CA TYR A 89 3.68 15.27 1.23
C TYR A 89 3.14 16.45 2.04
N VAL A 90 3.94 16.95 2.98
CA VAL A 90 3.60 18.12 3.81
C VAL A 90 4.51 19.27 3.46
N ALA A 91 3.92 20.37 2.99
CA ALA A 91 4.53 21.68 2.94
C ALA A 91 4.34 22.39 4.29
N TYR A 92 5.38 23.04 4.81
CA TYR A 92 5.32 23.80 6.06
C TYR A 92 6.33 24.96 6.09
N VAL A 93 6.02 26.01 6.85
CA VAL A 93 6.90 27.18 7.04
C VAL A 93 7.57 27.13 8.40
N ASP A 94 8.90 27.20 8.48
CA ASP A 94 9.64 27.21 9.74
C ASP A 94 9.39 28.49 10.54
N ALA A 95 8.66 28.44 11.67
CA ALA A 95 8.25 29.59 12.48
C ALA A 95 9.40 30.34 13.20
N GLY A 96 10.65 29.91 12.99
CA GLY A 96 11.84 30.59 13.49
C GLY A 96 12.20 31.87 12.73
N PRO A 97 13.35 32.50 13.01
CA PRO A 97 13.78 33.75 12.36
C PRO A 97 13.87 33.68 10.83
N SER A 98 14.01 32.47 10.27
CA SER A 98 14.17 32.20 8.84
C SER A 98 12.84 32.23 8.06
N LYS A 99 11.71 31.79 8.64
CA LYS A 99 10.38 31.69 7.99
C LYS A 99 10.40 31.08 6.59
N LYS A 100 11.17 30.01 6.41
CA LYS A 100 11.34 29.39 5.08
C LYS A 100 10.34 28.27 4.84
N LEU A 101 9.96 28.08 3.58
CA LEU A 101 9.14 26.94 3.16
C LEU A 101 10.02 25.70 3.01
N SER A 102 9.55 24.59 3.56
CA SER A 102 10.11 23.25 3.44
C SER A 102 9.01 22.28 3.01
N VAL A 103 9.38 21.20 2.32
CA VAL A 103 8.47 20.10 1.99
C VAL A 103 9.10 18.78 2.43
N LYS A 104 8.28 17.91 3.04
CA LYS A 104 8.67 16.53 3.36
C LYS A 104 7.68 15.53 2.77
N LYS A 105 8.14 14.31 2.47
CA LYS A 105 7.31 13.16 2.07
C LYS A 105 7.46 12.02 3.08
N PHE A 106 6.49 11.12 3.14
CA PHE A 106 6.57 9.92 3.98
C PHE A 106 7.02 8.70 3.17
N THR A 107 8.16 8.10 3.50
CA THR A 107 8.72 6.91 2.82
C THR A 107 9.43 6.01 3.83
N GLY A 108 9.21 4.70 3.74
CA GLY A 108 9.87 3.71 4.63
C GLY A 108 9.66 4.00 6.12
N ASN A 109 8.42 4.25 6.53
CA ASN A 109 8.05 4.68 7.90
C ASN A 109 8.71 5.98 8.41
N SER A 110 9.29 6.81 7.53
CA SER A 110 10.05 8.01 7.90
C SER A 110 9.71 9.24 7.05
N TRP A 111 10.07 10.45 7.53
CA TRP A 111 9.77 11.71 6.85
C TRP A 111 11.01 12.38 6.23
N GLU A 112 11.21 12.15 4.94
CA GLU A 112 12.31 12.65 4.10
C GLU A 112 12.08 14.08 3.59
N ILE A 113 13.16 14.86 3.44
CA ILE A 113 13.13 16.20 2.80
C ILE A 113 12.97 16.05 1.28
N VAL A 114 12.09 16.87 0.70
CA VAL A 114 11.84 16.92 -0.75
C VAL A 114 12.57 18.14 -1.33
N GLY A 115 13.57 17.87 -2.17
CA GLY A 115 14.51 18.87 -2.65
C GLY A 115 15.43 19.39 -1.53
N ASN A 116 15.38 20.70 -1.28
CA ASN A 116 16.17 21.34 -0.23
C ASN A 116 15.25 21.85 0.88
N GLU A 117 15.69 21.72 2.13
CA GLU A 117 15.02 22.34 3.26
C GLU A 117 15.13 23.88 3.18
N GLY A 118 14.05 24.59 3.54
CA GLY A 118 14.02 26.04 3.57
C GLY A 118 14.24 26.75 2.21
N PHE A 119 13.84 26.11 1.10
CA PHE A 119 14.21 26.52 -0.27
C PHE A 119 13.61 27.86 -0.74
N SER A 120 12.61 28.44 -0.06
CA SER A 120 12.02 29.71 -0.47
C SER A 120 13.05 30.85 -0.46
N ALA A 121 13.02 31.74 -1.46
CA ALA A 121 13.99 32.84 -1.55
C ALA A 121 13.88 33.81 -0.35
N LYS A 122 12.68 34.05 0.16
CA LYS A 122 12.39 34.91 1.33
C LYS A 122 11.57 34.19 2.40
N LYS A 123 11.29 34.92 3.48
CA LYS A 123 10.30 34.57 4.50
C LYS A 123 8.92 34.37 3.87
N VAL A 124 8.15 33.41 4.36
CA VAL A 124 6.83 33.02 3.84
C VAL A 124 5.76 33.25 4.90
N LYS A 125 4.56 33.60 4.47
CA LYS A 125 3.39 33.86 5.34
C LYS A 125 2.08 33.20 4.89
N ASP A 126 2.13 32.37 3.85
CA ASP A 126 1.06 31.47 3.41
C ASP A 126 1.63 30.48 2.38
N ALA A 127 1.10 29.24 2.34
CA ALA A 127 1.58 28.19 1.43
C ALA A 127 0.55 27.07 1.19
N SER A 128 0.56 26.48 -0.01
CA SER A 128 -0.26 25.33 -0.40
C SER A 128 0.50 24.42 -1.36
N ILE A 129 0.31 23.10 -1.23
CA ILE A 129 0.91 22.05 -2.08
C ILE A 129 -0.17 21.29 -2.87
N VAL A 130 0.14 20.89 -4.10
CA VAL A 130 -0.71 20.06 -4.97
C VAL A 130 0.16 19.27 -5.96
N PHE A 131 -0.35 18.17 -6.51
CA PHE A 131 0.32 17.39 -7.54
C PHE A 131 -0.30 17.62 -8.93
N ASP A 132 0.51 17.50 -9.98
CA ASP A 132 0.00 17.25 -11.33
C ASP A 132 -0.17 15.75 -11.60
N LYS A 133 -0.88 15.40 -12.69
CA LYS A 133 -1.11 14.00 -13.08
C LYS A 133 0.16 13.19 -13.34
N SER A 134 1.32 13.84 -13.50
CA SER A 134 2.62 13.20 -13.70
C SER A 134 3.42 13.11 -12.39
N ASN A 135 2.74 13.04 -11.24
CA ASN A 135 3.35 12.97 -9.91
C ASN A 135 4.34 14.10 -9.58
N THR A 136 4.27 15.24 -10.28
CA THR A 136 5.13 16.39 -9.97
C THR A 136 4.46 17.29 -8.91
N PRO A 137 5.07 17.49 -7.73
CA PRO A 137 4.54 18.42 -6.75
C PRO A 137 4.81 19.87 -7.15
N TYR A 138 3.79 20.71 -6.98
CA TYR A 138 3.83 22.15 -7.08
C TYR A 138 3.50 22.74 -5.72
N VAL A 139 4.20 23.82 -5.37
CA VAL A 139 3.94 24.62 -4.19
C VAL A 139 3.72 26.05 -4.60
N VAL A 140 2.64 26.65 -4.11
CA VAL A 140 2.43 28.10 -4.14
C VAL A 140 2.70 28.67 -2.76
N TYR A 141 3.30 29.85 -2.70
CA TYR A 141 3.52 30.55 -1.44
C TYR A 141 3.60 32.06 -1.61
N ILE A 142 3.42 32.79 -0.50
CA ILE A 142 3.51 34.25 -0.44
C ILE A 142 4.76 34.69 0.35
N GLU A 143 5.65 35.44 -0.31
CA GLU A 143 6.80 36.08 0.36
C GLU A 143 6.35 37.26 1.25
N GLU A 144 6.91 37.36 2.47
CA GLU A 144 6.75 38.54 3.33
C GLU A 144 7.30 39.82 2.65
N GLY A 145 6.82 40.99 3.10
CA GLY A 145 7.02 42.28 2.44
C GLY A 145 5.80 42.67 1.63
N LYS A 146 5.93 42.85 0.31
CA LYS A 146 4.80 43.20 -0.57
C LYS A 146 3.80 42.06 -0.84
N GLY A 147 4.04 40.86 -0.31
CA GLY A 147 3.19 39.71 -0.54
C GLY A 147 3.39 39.09 -1.92
N LYS A 148 4.63 38.94 -2.41
CA LYS A 148 4.90 38.39 -3.76
C LYS A 148 4.48 36.91 -3.79
N ILE A 149 3.62 36.55 -4.75
CA ILE A 149 3.22 35.17 -4.98
C ILE A 149 4.28 34.48 -5.84
N VAL A 150 4.68 33.29 -5.43
CA VAL A 150 5.65 32.45 -6.14
C VAL A 150 5.08 31.04 -6.24
N VAL A 151 5.22 30.43 -7.42
CA VAL A 151 4.94 29.01 -7.65
C VAL A 151 6.26 28.32 -7.98
N ASN A 152 6.56 27.22 -7.29
CA ASN A 152 7.69 26.35 -7.60
C ASN A 152 7.17 24.95 -7.90
N LYS A 153 7.85 24.22 -8.78
CA LYS A 153 7.64 22.80 -9.02
C LYS A 153 8.93 22.01 -8.84
N LEU A 154 8.83 20.75 -8.46
CA LEU A 154 10.01 19.89 -8.34
C LEU A 154 10.45 19.39 -9.71
N VAL A 155 11.75 19.49 -10.02
CA VAL A 155 12.37 18.91 -11.23
C VAL A 155 13.72 18.34 -10.81
N ASN A 156 13.98 17.06 -11.07
CA ASN A 156 15.23 16.37 -10.72
C ASN A 156 15.65 16.61 -9.25
N ASN A 157 14.70 16.41 -8.34
CA ASN A 157 14.82 16.70 -6.90
C ASN A 157 15.26 18.15 -6.57
N LYS A 158 14.90 19.14 -7.39
CA LYS A 158 15.20 20.57 -7.14
C LYS A 158 13.97 21.44 -7.42
N TRP A 159 13.68 22.36 -6.50
CA TRP A 159 12.57 23.30 -6.65
C TRP A 159 12.89 24.38 -7.68
N LYS A 160 12.13 24.42 -8.78
CA LYS A 160 12.27 25.38 -9.87
C LYS A 160 11.03 26.27 -9.96
N THR A 161 11.22 27.60 -9.99
CA THR A 161 10.12 28.56 -10.10
C THR A 161 9.42 28.47 -11.47
N VAL A 162 8.09 28.54 -11.44
CA VAL A 162 7.19 28.43 -12.60
C VAL A 162 6.77 29.83 -13.04
N GLY A 163 7.28 30.27 -14.20
CA GLY A 163 7.09 31.64 -14.69
C GLY A 163 7.85 32.69 -13.89
N THR A 164 7.72 33.96 -14.28
CA THR A 164 8.48 35.09 -13.68
C THR A 164 7.67 35.90 -12.68
N TYR A 165 6.36 36.02 -12.89
CA TYR A 165 5.46 36.87 -12.11
C TYR A 165 4.04 36.30 -12.08
N VAL A 166 3.52 35.97 -10.90
CA VAL A 166 2.12 35.56 -10.68
C VAL A 166 1.27 36.78 -10.28
N GLY A 167 1.70 37.47 -9.22
CA GLY A 167 0.97 38.59 -8.61
C GLY A 167 1.49 38.94 -7.21
N TYR A 168 0.73 39.78 -6.51
CA TYR A 168 0.92 40.08 -5.09
C TYR A 168 -0.39 39.87 -4.34
N GLY A 169 -0.35 39.30 -3.12
CA GLY A 169 -1.57 38.95 -2.38
C GLY A 169 -1.46 38.85 -0.86
N GLU A 170 -2.61 38.62 -0.23
CA GLU A 170 -2.77 38.37 1.20
C GLU A 170 -2.84 36.87 1.52
N ASP A 171 -3.68 36.12 0.81
CA ASP A 171 -3.91 34.67 0.94
C ASP A 171 -3.84 33.98 -0.45
N VAL A 172 -3.52 32.67 -0.52
CA VAL A 172 -3.34 31.94 -1.79
C VAL A 172 -3.75 30.46 -1.76
N SER A 173 -4.24 29.95 -2.90
CA SER A 173 -4.49 28.53 -3.15
C SER A 173 -4.13 28.16 -4.60
N ILE A 174 -3.68 26.93 -4.82
CA ILE A 174 -3.28 26.40 -6.13
C ILE A 174 -4.08 25.13 -6.45
N ALA A 175 -4.44 24.97 -7.72
CA ALA A 175 -4.92 23.71 -8.29
C ALA A 175 -4.33 23.52 -9.69
N ILE A 176 -4.33 22.29 -10.20
CA ILE A 176 -3.78 21.95 -11.51
C ILE A 176 -4.87 21.26 -12.33
N ASP A 177 -5.04 21.66 -13.59
CA ASP A 177 -5.97 20.99 -14.51
C ASP A 177 -5.41 19.67 -15.03
N SER A 178 -6.25 18.85 -15.66
CA SER A 178 -5.90 17.50 -16.14
C SER A 178 -4.73 17.47 -17.15
N LYS A 179 -4.31 18.63 -17.66
CA LYS A 179 -3.23 18.81 -18.64
C LYS A 179 -1.93 19.28 -17.99
N GLY A 180 -1.87 19.29 -16.65
CA GLY A 180 -0.71 19.78 -15.90
C GLY A 180 -0.62 21.31 -15.86
N THR A 181 -1.72 22.03 -16.13
CA THR A 181 -1.70 23.51 -16.14
C THR A 181 -2.04 24.06 -14.75
N PRO A 182 -1.12 24.74 -14.05
CA PRO A 182 -1.41 25.28 -12.73
C PRO A 182 -2.21 26.59 -12.80
N TYR A 183 -3.17 26.71 -11.88
CA TYR A 183 -3.97 27.90 -11.63
C TYR A 183 -3.81 28.31 -10.17
N VAL A 184 -3.67 29.61 -9.93
CA VAL A 184 -3.53 30.19 -8.60
C VAL A 184 -4.68 31.14 -8.34
N ALA A 185 -5.48 30.85 -7.33
CA ALA A 185 -6.45 31.79 -6.78
C ALA A 185 -5.80 32.57 -5.62
N TYR A 186 -5.89 33.89 -5.64
CA TYR A 186 -5.30 34.72 -4.59
C TYR A 186 -6.12 35.98 -4.32
N THR A 187 -6.05 36.44 -3.07
CA THR A 187 -6.67 37.70 -2.62
C THR A 187 -5.63 38.80 -2.56
N TYR A 188 -6.03 40.06 -2.75
CA TYR A 188 -5.13 41.20 -2.65
C TYR A 188 -5.79 42.38 -1.92
N SER A 189 -4.97 43.24 -1.33
CA SER A 189 -5.39 44.50 -0.70
C SER A 189 -4.55 45.70 -1.20
N GLU A 190 -4.95 46.90 -0.78
CA GLU A 190 -4.16 48.14 -0.94
C GLU A 190 -2.69 48.00 -0.50
N LYS A 191 -2.37 47.12 0.46
CA LYS A 191 -1.00 46.88 0.94
C LYS A 191 -0.10 46.22 -0.11
N ASN A 192 -0.69 45.45 -1.03
CA ASN A 192 0.02 44.70 -2.06
C ASN A 192 0.34 45.55 -3.31
N ILE A 193 -0.33 46.69 -3.48
CA ILE A 193 -0.37 47.42 -4.75
C ILE A 193 0.46 48.71 -4.64
N PRO A 194 1.37 49.00 -5.59
CA PRO A 194 2.24 50.18 -5.54
C PRO A 194 1.53 51.47 -6.00
N LEU A 195 0.25 51.63 -5.64
CA LEU A 195 -0.59 52.79 -5.97
C LEU A 195 -1.36 53.23 -4.72
N PRO A 196 -1.58 54.54 -4.50
CA PRO A 196 -2.23 55.07 -3.29
C PRO A 196 -3.76 54.93 -3.30
N ILE A 197 -4.27 53.79 -3.79
CA ILE A 197 -5.70 53.51 -3.96
C ILE A 197 -6.24 52.86 -2.69
N LYS A 198 -6.89 53.68 -1.86
CA LYS A 198 -7.45 53.24 -0.59
C LYS A 198 -8.65 52.32 -0.77
N HIS A 199 -8.81 51.39 0.16
CA HIS A 199 -9.91 50.43 0.29
C HIS A 199 -10.04 49.44 -0.86
N MET A 200 -9.04 49.33 -1.74
CA MET A 200 -9.01 48.31 -2.76
C MET A 200 -8.76 46.94 -2.13
N ASN A 201 -9.63 45.99 -2.45
CA ASN A 201 -9.45 44.57 -2.21
C ASN A 201 -10.09 43.75 -3.33
N GLY A 202 -9.58 42.54 -3.58
CA GLY A 202 -10.09 41.72 -4.66
C GLY A 202 -9.63 40.27 -4.65
N LEU A 203 -10.23 39.48 -5.55
CA LEU A 203 -9.88 38.10 -5.88
C LEU A 203 -9.35 38.04 -7.32
N VAL A 204 -8.24 37.35 -7.53
CA VAL A 204 -7.70 37.02 -8.85
C VAL A 204 -7.61 35.50 -9.01
N VAL A 205 -7.85 35.01 -10.23
CA VAL A 205 -7.45 33.68 -10.65
C VAL A 205 -6.46 33.82 -11.80
N SER A 206 -5.21 33.42 -11.56
CA SER A 206 -4.14 33.41 -12.55
C SER A 206 -3.92 32.01 -13.11
N LYS A 207 -3.78 31.87 -14.42
CA LYS A 207 -3.45 30.62 -15.12
C LYS A 207 -2.06 30.72 -15.73
N PHE A 208 -1.25 29.67 -15.63
CA PHE A 208 0.02 29.58 -16.34
C PHE A 208 -0.17 29.04 -17.76
N GLU A 209 0.17 29.80 -18.80
CA GLU A 209 0.16 29.32 -20.19
C GLU A 209 1.35 29.87 -20.96
N LYS A 210 1.97 29.03 -21.80
CA LYS A 210 3.02 29.45 -22.75
C LYS A 210 4.18 30.21 -22.06
N GLY A 211 4.54 29.80 -20.84
CA GLY A 211 5.63 30.38 -20.06
C GLY A 211 5.28 31.60 -19.20
N ILE A 212 4.05 32.11 -19.27
CA ILE A 212 3.59 33.30 -18.55
C ILE A 212 2.33 33.04 -17.72
N TRP A 213 2.14 33.80 -16.64
CA TRP A 213 0.87 33.83 -15.92
C TRP A 213 -0.06 34.88 -16.52
N LYS A 214 -1.35 34.55 -16.64
CA LYS A 214 -2.41 35.43 -17.13
C LYS A 214 -3.57 35.45 -16.15
N ASN A 215 -4.13 36.62 -15.90
CA ASN A 215 -5.33 36.75 -15.07
C ASN A 215 -6.56 36.30 -15.88
N GLU A 216 -7.11 35.14 -15.56
CA GLU A 216 -8.35 34.61 -16.13
C GLU A 216 -9.60 35.18 -15.43
N TYR A 217 -9.45 35.64 -14.19
CA TYR A 217 -10.47 36.34 -13.41
C TYR A 217 -9.80 37.43 -12.57
N ASN A 218 -10.44 38.60 -12.45
CA ASN A 218 -10.10 39.62 -11.47
C ASN A 218 -11.37 40.35 -11.07
N SER A 219 -11.70 40.32 -9.78
CA SER A 219 -12.83 41.04 -9.19
C SER A 219 -12.30 41.87 -8.03
N GLY A 220 -12.23 43.19 -8.23
CA GLY A 220 -11.76 44.16 -7.25
C GLY A 220 -12.85 45.17 -6.89
N ILE A 221 -12.88 45.59 -5.63
CA ILE A 221 -13.87 46.53 -5.09
C ILE A 221 -13.16 47.58 -4.21
N LEU A 222 -13.64 48.83 -4.26
CA LEU A 222 -13.08 49.99 -3.52
C LEU A 222 -13.89 50.35 -2.26
N LEU A 223 -14.65 49.39 -1.70
CA LEU A 223 -15.58 49.63 -0.60
C LEU A 223 -14.94 49.30 0.75
N LYS A 224 -14.96 50.27 1.67
CA LYS A 224 -14.40 50.20 3.04
C LYS A 224 -14.74 48.95 3.86
N ASN A 225 -15.86 48.28 3.55
CA ASN A 225 -16.42 47.17 4.34
C ASN A 225 -16.58 45.87 3.51
N ASN A 226 -15.82 45.72 2.42
CA ASN A 226 -15.62 44.43 1.74
C ASN A 226 -14.22 43.91 2.09
N LYS A 227 -14.09 42.59 2.17
CA LYS A 227 -12.82 41.89 2.35
C LYS A 227 -12.90 40.61 1.53
N PHE A 228 -12.07 40.50 0.50
CA PHE A 228 -11.76 39.22 -0.10
C PHE A 228 -10.70 38.54 0.77
N SER A 229 -10.97 37.34 1.28
CA SER A 229 -9.99 36.52 1.99
C SER A 229 -10.22 35.02 1.80
N ASP A 230 -9.22 34.22 2.15
CA ASP A 230 -9.27 32.76 2.19
C ASP A 230 -9.80 32.13 0.86
N PRO A 231 -9.09 32.29 -0.27
CA PRO A 231 -9.47 31.66 -1.53
C PRO A 231 -9.11 30.17 -1.50
N SER A 232 -10.00 29.32 -2.00
CA SER A 232 -9.73 27.89 -2.22
C SER A 232 -10.19 27.50 -3.61
N ILE A 233 -9.27 26.95 -4.44
CA ILE A 233 -9.54 26.56 -5.83
C ILE A 233 -9.42 25.04 -6.00
N VAL A 234 -10.35 24.46 -6.75
CA VAL A 234 -10.30 23.05 -7.22
C VAL A 234 -10.91 22.95 -8.63
N PHE A 235 -10.74 21.80 -9.27
CA PHE A 235 -11.33 21.46 -10.57
C PHE A 235 -12.44 20.43 -10.43
N ASP A 236 -13.36 20.41 -11.40
CA ASP A 236 -14.20 19.23 -11.64
C ASP A 236 -13.58 18.27 -12.68
N ASP A 237 -14.26 17.13 -12.87
CA ASP A 237 -14.01 16.09 -13.88
C ASP A 237 -13.78 16.60 -15.32
N LYS A 238 -14.16 17.85 -15.61
CA LYS A 238 -14.13 18.48 -16.94
C LYS A 238 -13.24 19.72 -17.01
N ASP A 239 -12.24 19.81 -16.13
CA ASP A 239 -11.30 20.95 -16.02
C ASP A 239 -11.98 22.31 -15.83
N ASN A 240 -13.18 22.36 -15.23
CA ASN A 240 -13.79 23.65 -14.87
C ASN A 240 -13.33 24.05 -13.47
N PRO A 241 -12.57 25.15 -13.30
CA PRO A 241 -12.18 25.63 -11.99
C PRO A 241 -13.38 26.23 -11.24
N TYR A 242 -13.45 25.88 -9.96
CA TYR A 242 -14.31 26.52 -8.96
C TYR A 242 -13.42 27.22 -7.95
N VAL A 243 -13.85 28.40 -7.46
CA VAL A 243 -13.16 29.11 -6.39
C VAL A 243 -14.15 29.50 -5.30
N ALA A 244 -13.91 29.04 -4.08
CA ALA A 244 -14.58 29.51 -2.88
C ALA A 244 -13.78 30.66 -2.25
N PHE A 245 -14.45 31.66 -1.69
CA PHE A 245 -13.80 32.80 -1.04
C PHE A 245 -14.75 33.55 -0.10
N ASN A 246 -14.19 34.26 0.88
CA ASN A 246 -14.94 35.22 1.70
C ASN A 246 -15.14 36.50 0.90
N ASN A 247 -16.37 37.01 0.87
CA ASN A 247 -16.67 38.42 0.62
C ASN A 247 -18.05 38.70 1.21
N LYS A 248 -18.09 39.21 2.45
CA LYS A 248 -19.33 39.36 3.27
C LYS A 248 -20.05 38.04 3.54
N GLY A 249 -19.30 36.95 3.66
CA GLY A 249 -19.82 35.58 3.73
C GLY A 249 -19.22 34.70 2.65
N ILE A 250 -19.67 33.45 2.58
CA ILE A 250 -19.11 32.46 1.66
C ILE A 250 -19.67 32.62 0.24
N ASN A 251 -18.76 32.73 -0.74
CA ASN A 251 -19.08 32.83 -2.15
C ASN A 251 -18.41 31.69 -2.91
N VAL A 252 -19.02 31.22 -4.00
CA VAL A 252 -18.41 30.27 -4.94
C VAL A 252 -18.62 30.78 -6.36
N ILE A 253 -17.53 30.91 -7.12
CA ILE A 253 -17.54 31.14 -8.57
C ILE A 253 -17.13 29.87 -9.30
N LYS A 254 -17.71 29.64 -10.49
CA LYS A 254 -17.32 28.58 -11.42
C LYS A 254 -17.01 29.19 -12.78
N ARG A 255 -15.97 28.72 -13.45
CA ARG A 255 -15.76 28.96 -14.88
C ARG A 255 -16.58 27.97 -15.71
N SER A 256 -17.26 28.44 -16.75
CA SER A 256 -17.92 27.58 -17.74
C SER A 256 -17.57 28.10 -19.14
N GLY A 257 -16.69 27.38 -19.83
CA GLY A 257 -16.06 27.86 -21.06
C GLY A 257 -15.23 29.12 -20.82
N LYS A 258 -15.57 30.22 -21.50
CA LYS A 258 -14.86 31.51 -21.37
C LYS A 258 -15.40 32.44 -20.27
N ILE A 259 -16.48 32.06 -19.58
CA ILE A 259 -17.19 32.95 -18.66
C ILE A 259 -17.06 32.43 -17.22
N TRP A 260 -16.66 33.32 -16.31
CA TRP A 260 -16.83 33.10 -14.87
C TRP A 260 -18.23 33.51 -14.43
N LYS A 261 -18.93 32.61 -13.75
CA LYS A 261 -20.26 32.85 -13.20
C LYS A 261 -20.22 32.69 -11.68
N ASN A 262 -20.97 33.52 -10.98
CA ASN A 262 -21.30 33.24 -9.58
C ASN A 262 -22.11 31.94 -9.57
N TYR A 263 -21.53 30.88 -9.02
CA TYR A 263 -22.21 29.59 -8.85
C TYR A 263 -23.24 29.69 -7.72
N TYR A 264 -23.03 30.60 -6.75
CA TYR A 264 -24.00 30.88 -5.70
C TYR A 264 -23.91 32.31 -5.12
N LEU A 265 -24.99 32.77 -4.47
CA LEU A 265 -25.08 34.13 -3.89
C LEU A 265 -26.02 34.31 -2.66
N LEU A 266 -26.87 33.34 -2.26
CA LEU A 266 -28.10 33.70 -1.49
C LEU A 266 -28.64 32.82 -0.32
N CYS A 267 -28.11 31.65 0.04
CA CYS A 267 -28.76 30.76 1.05
C CYS A 267 -28.27 30.90 2.49
N CYS A 268 -27.12 31.52 2.73
CA CYS A 268 -26.63 31.85 4.07
C CYS A 268 -26.37 33.35 4.17
N ASN A 269 -27.45 34.13 4.06
CA ASN A 269 -27.49 35.59 4.09
C ASN A 269 -27.16 36.20 5.49
N LYS A 270 -26.31 35.53 6.28
CA LYS A 270 -25.70 36.07 7.49
C LYS A 270 -24.52 36.94 7.06
N LYS A 271 -24.76 38.25 6.90
CA LYS A 271 -23.71 39.27 6.78
C LYS A 271 -22.72 39.09 7.93
N GLY A 272 -21.54 38.55 7.65
CA GLY A 272 -20.55 38.21 8.66
C GLY A 272 -19.24 37.80 8.02
N ASP A 273 -18.14 38.08 8.71
CA ASP A 273 -16.82 37.64 8.29
C ASP A 273 -16.71 36.12 8.46
N VAL A 274 -16.15 35.44 7.47
CA VAL A 274 -15.85 34.00 7.48
C VAL A 274 -14.37 33.81 7.16
N LYS A 275 -13.78 32.71 7.63
CA LYS A 275 -12.33 32.48 7.54
C LYS A 275 -12.00 30.99 7.47
N HIS A 276 -10.76 30.66 7.10
CA HIS A 276 -10.24 29.29 6.93
C HIS A 276 -11.10 28.48 5.96
N ILE A 277 -11.34 29.04 4.77
CA ILE A 277 -12.17 28.42 3.75
C ILE A 277 -11.39 27.31 3.06
N SER A 278 -12.03 26.17 2.88
CA SER A 278 -11.54 25.04 2.09
C SER A 278 -12.68 24.48 1.24
N LEU A 279 -12.39 24.12 0.00
CA LEU A 279 -13.34 23.67 -1.02
C LEU A 279 -12.98 22.28 -1.52
N ALA A 280 -13.98 21.41 -1.62
CA ALA A 280 -13.92 20.14 -2.35
C ALA A 280 -15.15 20.01 -3.26
N ILE A 281 -15.12 19.11 -4.24
CA ILE A 281 -16.22 18.87 -5.20
C ILE A 281 -16.47 17.36 -5.30
N ASP A 282 -17.74 16.96 -5.28
CA ASP A 282 -18.13 15.57 -5.56
C ASP A 282 -18.30 15.32 -7.08
N ASP A 283 -18.37 14.05 -7.50
CA ASP A 283 -18.48 13.66 -8.91
C ASP A 283 -19.75 14.19 -9.60
N ASP A 284 -20.81 14.42 -8.82
CA ASP A 284 -22.02 15.13 -9.24
C ASP A 284 -21.78 16.64 -9.54
N ARG A 285 -20.55 17.13 -9.38
CA ARG A 285 -20.08 18.52 -9.55
C ARG A 285 -20.69 19.51 -8.56
N ASN A 286 -21.07 19.03 -7.37
CA ASN A 286 -21.50 19.87 -6.25
C ASN A 286 -20.29 20.28 -5.40
N PRO A 287 -20.07 21.59 -5.16
CA PRO A 287 -19.08 22.02 -4.19
C PRO A 287 -19.56 21.75 -2.75
N PHE A 288 -18.64 21.28 -1.92
CA PHE A 288 -18.72 21.34 -0.46
C PHE A 288 -17.68 22.35 0.03
N VAL A 289 -18.12 23.28 0.89
CA VAL A 289 -17.28 24.38 1.37
C VAL A 289 -17.24 24.35 2.89
N ALA A 290 -16.08 24.03 3.47
CA ALA A 290 -15.83 24.11 4.89
C ALA A 290 -15.24 25.48 5.26
N PHE A 291 -15.72 26.08 6.33
CA PHE A 291 -15.28 27.41 6.79
C PHE A 291 -15.62 27.61 8.28
N ILE A 292 -14.98 28.59 8.92
CA ILE A 292 -15.43 29.09 10.21
C ILE A 292 -16.43 30.23 9.99
N GLY A 293 -17.65 30.03 10.49
CA GLY A 293 -18.73 31.01 10.42
C GLY A 293 -18.50 32.22 11.34
N SER A 294 -19.29 33.29 11.18
CA SER A 294 -19.20 34.50 12.01
C SER A 294 -19.58 34.30 13.48
N ASN A 295 -20.21 33.17 13.82
CA ASN A 295 -20.43 32.69 15.19
C ASN A 295 -19.20 31.96 15.78
N GLY A 296 -18.13 31.82 15.00
CA GLY A 296 -16.90 31.12 15.35
C GLY A 296 -16.96 29.60 15.22
N LYS A 297 -18.02 28.99 14.69
CA LYS A 297 -18.13 27.53 14.53
C LYS A 297 -17.65 27.03 13.17
N ALA A 298 -17.09 25.82 13.13
CA ALA A 298 -16.87 25.11 11.88
C ALA A 298 -18.22 24.79 11.23
N THR A 299 -18.36 25.19 9.98
CA THR A 299 -19.59 25.10 9.19
C THR A 299 -19.24 24.51 7.83
N VAL A 300 -20.08 23.60 7.33
CA VAL A 300 -19.99 23.14 5.95
C VAL A 300 -21.24 23.62 5.21
N SER A 301 -21.06 24.11 3.98
CA SER A 301 -22.16 24.39 3.05
C SER A 301 -22.05 23.48 1.83
N LYS A 302 -23.19 23.05 1.31
CA LYS A 302 -23.33 22.46 -0.03
C LYS A 302 -24.19 23.42 -0.89
N PRO A 303 -23.58 24.44 -1.52
CA PRO A 303 -24.32 25.54 -2.15
C PRO A 303 -25.31 25.09 -3.23
N SER A 304 -24.99 24.06 -4.02
CA SER A 304 -25.87 23.52 -5.06
C SER A 304 -27.24 23.03 -4.54
N LYS A 305 -27.30 22.59 -3.27
CA LYS A 305 -28.53 22.13 -2.60
C LYS A 305 -29.02 23.11 -1.53
N GLY A 306 -28.42 24.31 -1.43
CA GLY A 306 -28.75 25.33 -0.43
C GLY A 306 -28.55 24.93 1.04
N LYS A 307 -27.93 23.77 1.30
CA LYS A 307 -27.85 23.14 2.63
C LYS A 307 -26.58 23.61 3.37
N SER A 308 -26.67 23.74 4.69
CA SER A 308 -25.54 24.12 5.55
C SER A 308 -25.66 23.43 6.91
N TRP A 309 -24.53 23.05 7.50
CA TRP A 309 -24.45 22.38 8.80
C TRP A 309 -23.40 23.05 9.67
N GLU A 310 -23.73 23.39 10.91
CA GLU A 310 -22.73 23.71 11.94
C GLU A 310 -22.21 22.38 12.51
N ILE A 311 -20.95 22.04 12.22
CA ILE A 311 -20.38 20.71 12.54
C ILE A 311 -19.60 20.68 13.87
N SER A 312 -19.16 21.85 14.37
CA SER A 312 -18.51 21.95 15.68
C SER A 312 -19.50 22.31 16.79
N LYS A 313 -19.30 21.68 17.97
CA LYS A 313 -20.09 21.97 19.18
C LYS A 313 -19.77 23.37 19.76
N GLY A 314 -18.53 23.83 19.60
CA GLY A 314 -18.05 25.14 20.08
C GLY A 314 -17.29 25.94 19.02
N LYS A 315 -16.53 26.95 19.47
CA LYS A 315 -15.64 27.73 18.58
C LYS A 315 -14.59 26.82 17.94
N ALA A 316 -14.31 27.01 16.66
CA ALA A 316 -13.31 26.25 15.92
C ALA A 316 -12.43 27.16 15.04
N GLU A 317 -11.27 26.64 14.62
CA GLU A 317 -10.30 27.31 13.76
C GLU A 317 -9.72 26.33 12.73
N TYR A 318 -9.14 26.84 11.63
CA TYR A 318 -8.36 26.08 10.64
C TYR A 318 -9.13 24.90 9.96
N THR A 319 -10.30 25.17 9.38
CA THR A 319 -11.04 24.15 8.62
C THR A 319 -10.35 23.74 7.32
N SER A 320 -10.32 22.44 7.03
CA SER A 320 -9.90 21.87 5.74
C SER A 320 -10.80 20.70 5.36
N ILE A 321 -11.14 20.55 4.07
CA ILE A 321 -12.06 19.53 3.54
C ILE A 321 -11.41 18.72 2.41
N VAL A 322 -11.70 17.42 2.37
CA VAL A 322 -11.40 16.52 1.26
C VAL A 322 -12.62 15.61 0.99
N ILE A 323 -12.67 14.94 -0.15
CA ILE A 323 -13.67 13.93 -0.51
C ILE A 323 -12.91 12.66 -0.95
N ASP A 324 -13.36 11.49 -0.49
CA ASP A 324 -12.73 10.20 -0.83
C ASP A 324 -13.16 9.66 -2.21
N SER A 325 -12.55 8.54 -2.61
CA SER A 325 -12.87 7.80 -3.85
C SER A 325 -14.31 7.26 -3.93
N LYS A 326 -15.07 7.32 -2.84
CA LYS A 326 -16.48 6.88 -2.72
C LYS A 326 -17.44 8.07 -2.65
N GLY A 327 -16.94 9.30 -2.79
CA GLY A 327 -17.74 10.54 -2.73
C GLY A 327 -18.06 11.02 -1.32
N THR A 328 -17.44 10.45 -0.28
CA THR A 328 -17.63 10.79 1.14
C THR A 328 -16.81 12.04 1.51
N PRO A 329 -17.45 13.15 1.95
CA PRO A 329 -16.73 14.34 2.42
C PRO A 329 -16.21 14.20 3.85
N TYR A 330 -14.95 14.60 4.07
CA TYR A 330 -14.27 14.65 5.37
C TYR A 330 -13.77 16.06 5.68
N VAL A 331 -14.02 16.55 6.89
CA VAL A 331 -13.61 17.90 7.34
C VAL A 331 -12.83 17.82 8.64
N THR A 332 -11.62 18.37 8.64
CA THR A 332 -10.81 18.59 9.85
C THR A 332 -10.96 20.02 10.37
N TYR A 333 -10.85 20.21 11.69
CA TYR A 333 -10.76 21.52 12.35
C TYR A 333 -10.17 21.42 13.75
N ALA A 334 -9.64 22.53 14.28
CA ALA A 334 -9.24 22.67 15.67
C ALA A 334 -10.45 23.09 16.53
N ASP A 335 -10.94 22.23 17.43
CA ASP A 335 -12.14 22.49 18.24
C ASP A 335 -11.81 23.07 19.62
N GLY A 336 -12.19 24.32 19.84
CA GLY A 336 -12.07 25.03 21.10
C GLY A 336 -12.87 24.43 22.25
N LYS A 337 -13.95 23.66 22.00
CA LYS A 337 -14.64 22.91 23.07
C LYS A 337 -13.75 21.77 23.60
N ASN A 338 -12.96 21.17 22.73
CA ASN A 338 -11.96 20.15 23.04
C ASN A 338 -10.58 20.79 23.26
N GLY A 339 -10.50 21.97 23.88
CA GLY A 339 -9.22 22.63 24.21
C GLY A 339 -8.40 23.13 23.01
N GLY A 340 -8.97 23.14 21.81
CA GLY A 340 -8.28 23.43 20.55
C GLY A 340 -7.66 22.22 19.86
N LYS A 341 -8.01 21.00 20.29
CA LYS A 341 -7.55 19.73 19.69
C LYS A 341 -8.19 19.49 18.31
N ALA A 342 -7.55 18.67 17.50
CA ALA A 342 -8.03 18.27 16.18
C ALA A 342 -9.31 17.42 16.30
N VAL A 343 -10.28 17.66 15.42
CA VAL A 343 -11.47 16.85 15.22
C VAL A 343 -11.63 16.62 13.73
N VAL A 344 -12.01 15.41 13.31
CA VAL A 344 -12.49 15.12 11.96
C VAL A 344 -13.95 14.71 11.98
N LYS A 345 -14.70 15.20 10.99
CA LYS A 345 -16.10 14.84 10.72
C LYS A 345 -16.23 14.27 9.32
N LYS A 346 -16.97 13.18 9.15
CA LYS A 346 -17.39 12.63 7.83
C LYS A 346 -18.88 12.89 7.58
N TYR A 347 -19.27 13.02 6.31
CA TYR A 347 -20.68 13.19 5.93
C TYR A 347 -21.24 11.92 5.29
N GLU A 348 -22.12 11.24 6.01
CA GLU A 348 -22.77 9.98 5.64
C GLU A 348 -24.22 9.97 6.15
N ASP A 349 -25.11 9.24 5.47
CA ASP A 349 -26.53 9.08 5.83
C ASP A 349 -27.27 10.39 6.16
N GLY A 350 -26.89 11.48 5.48
CA GLY A 350 -27.49 12.80 5.64
C GLY A 350 -26.95 13.65 6.80
N SER A 351 -26.01 13.11 7.58
CA SER A 351 -25.51 13.62 8.87
C SER A 351 -23.98 13.81 8.90
N TRP A 352 -23.44 14.49 9.92
CA TRP A 352 -21.99 14.69 10.10
C TRP A 352 -21.48 14.00 11.37
N ASN A 353 -20.83 12.86 11.20
CA ASN A 353 -20.37 11.98 12.29
C ASN A 353 -18.89 12.20 12.59
N THR A 354 -18.44 11.94 13.83
CA THR A 354 -17.00 11.99 14.17
C THR A 354 -16.27 10.80 13.56
N VAL A 355 -15.02 11.00 13.16
CA VAL A 355 -14.11 9.91 12.76
C VAL A 355 -13.07 9.71 13.86
N GLY A 356 -13.00 8.50 14.43
CA GLY A 356 -12.24 8.23 15.64
C GLY A 356 -12.66 9.13 16.81
N LYS A 357 -11.73 9.38 17.72
CA LYS A 357 -11.98 10.16 18.94
C LYS A 357 -12.21 11.65 18.68
N GLU A 358 -13.21 12.20 19.36
CA GLU A 358 -13.43 13.65 19.37
C GLU A 358 -12.30 14.35 20.14
N GLY A 359 -11.46 15.14 19.46
CA GLY A 359 -10.30 15.78 20.08
C GLY A 359 -9.07 14.87 20.14
N PHE A 360 -8.80 14.10 19.09
CA PHE A 360 -7.77 13.06 19.06
C PHE A 360 -6.34 13.56 19.33
N SER A 361 -5.99 14.78 18.87
CA SER A 361 -4.62 15.29 19.05
C SER A 361 -4.26 15.46 20.54
N LYS A 362 -3.00 15.19 20.91
CA LYS A 362 -2.56 15.21 22.32
C LYS A 362 -2.78 16.58 22.98
N LYS A 363 -2.45 17.66 22.29
CA LYS A 363 -2.74 19.05 22.69
C LYS A 363 -3.41 19.83 21.55
N LYS A 364 -3.51 21.14 21.72
CA LYS A 364 -4.03 22.09 20.74
C LYS A 364 -3.23 22.04 19.43
N VAL A 365 -3.95 22.17 18.32
CA VAL A 365 -3.37 22.25 16.98
C VAL A 365 -3.67 23.59 16.30
N LYS A 366 -2.94 23.89 15.22
CA LYS A 366 -3.26 24.96 14.26
C LYS A 366 -2.93 24.53 12.83
N TYR A 367 -3.41 25.29 11.85
CA TYR A 367 -3.13 25.09 10.42
C TYR A 367 -3.45 23.66 9.94
N THR A 368 -4.53 23.07 10.46
CA THR A 368 -4.97 21.72 10.08
C THR A 368 -5.32 21.64 8.60
N SER A 369 -4.74 20.66 7.91
CA SER A 369 -4.97 20.35 6.50
C SER A 369 -5.19 18.83 6.39
N ILE A 370 -6.21 18.40 5.63
CA ILE A 370 -6.57 16.99 5.47
C ILE A 370 -6.38 16.50 4.03
N ALA A 371 -5.92 15.27 3.87
CA ALA A 371 -5.94 14.49 2.64
C ALA A 371 -6.51 13.08 2.91
N VAL A 372 -6.87 12.36 1.85
CA VAL A 372 -7.37 10.98 1.89
C VAL A 372 -6.75 10.18 0.74
N ASP A 373 -6.36 8.93 0.99
CA ASP A 373 -5.81 8.03 -0.03
C ASP A 373 -6.91 7.25 -0.78
N SER A 374 -6.50 6.51 -1.82
CA SER A 374 -7.40 5.67 -2.61
C SER A 374 -8.19 4.64 -1.78
N ASN A 375 -7.61 4.17 -0.67
CA ASN A 375 -8.20 3.19 0.26
C ASN A 375 -9.17 3.82 1.29
N GLY A 376 -9.16 5.15 1.44
CA GLY A 376 -9.99 5.89 2.39
C GLY A 376 -9.31 6.20 3.73
N ASN A 377 -8.00 6.01 3.84
CA ASN A 377 -7.22 6.42 5.01
C ASN A 377 -7.01 7.93 5.01
N LEU A 378 -7.14 8.56 6.18
CA LEU A 378 -7.14 10.00 6.32
C LEU A 378 -5.82 10.50 6.92
N PHE A 379 -5.27 11.56 6.35
CA PHE A 379 -4.02 12.18 6.80
C PHE A 379 -4.27 13.63 7.19
N VAL A 380 -4.04 13.99 8.46
CA VAL A 380 -4.22 15.35 8.99
C VAL A 380 -2.86 15.93 9.39
N ALA A 381 -2.36 16.88 8.60
CA ALA A 381 -1.15 17.65 8.91
C ALA A 381 -1.50 18.91 9.72
N CYS A 382 -0.71 19.23 10.74
CA CYS A 382 -0.93 20.40 11.60
C CYS A 382 0.34 20.91 12.32
N GLN A 383 0.30 22.15 12.84
CA GLN A 383 1.15 22.60 13.95
C GLN A 383 0.62 21.97 15.24
N ASP A 384 1.44 21.22 15.99
CA ASP A 384 1.01 20.55 17.23
C ASP A 384 1.73 21.09 18.48
N ASP A 385 0.98 21.68 19.42
CA ASP A 385 1.52 22.16 20.71
C ASP A 385 2.06 21.02 21.60
N ALA A 386 1.71 19.75 21.35
CA ALA A 386 2.31 18.59 22.02
C ALA A 386 3.78 18.43 21.60
N ASN A 387 4.04 18.54 20.29
CA ASN A 387 5.34 18.32 19.67
C ASN A 387 6.12 19.62 19.52
N HIS A 388 6.11 20.47 20.56
CA HIS A 388 6.80 21.78 20.58
C HIS A 388 6.44 22.71 19.39
N LYS A 389 5.18 22.67 18.92
CA LYS A 389 4.66 23.40 17.75
C LYS A 389 5.24 22.95 16.41
N LYS A 390 5.89 21.79 16.34
CA LYS A 390 6.38 21.22 15.08
C LYS A 390 5.20 20.77 14.20
N ALA A 391 5.47 20.66 12.90
CA ALA A 391 4.57 19.99 11.98
C ALA A 391 4.41 18.52 12.42
N THR A 392 3.18 18.03 12.50
CA THR A 392 2.86 16.64 12.85
C THR A 392 1.79 16.16 11.88
N VAL A 393 1.86 14.90 11.46
CA VAL A 393 0.79 14.25 10.69
C VAL A 393 0.17 13.18 11.56
N TYR A 394 -1.14 13.23 11.69
CA TYR A 394 -1.94 12.15 12.24
C TYR A 394 -2.55 11.35 11.09
N THR A 395 -2.56 10.03 11.20
CA THR A 395 -3.27 9.14 10.28
C THR A 395 -4.44 8.47 11.00
N TYR A 396 -5.52 8.27 10.26
CA TYR A 396 -6.62 7.39 10.62
C TYR A 396 -6.79 6.42 9.47
N THR A 397 -6.27 5.21 9.66
CA THR A 397 -6.64 4.08 8.80
C THR A 397 -8.10 3.79 9.09
N LYS A 398 -8.97 3.84 8.08
CA LYS A 398 -10.30 3.26 8.25
C LYS A 398 -10.05 1.78 8.49
N ASP A 399 -10.65 1.18 9.52
CA ASP A 399 -10.63 -0.28 9.64
C ASP A 399 -11.01 -0.86 8.26
N SER A 400 -10.05 -1.55 7.64
CA SER A 400 -10.40 -2.66 6.78
C SER A 400 -11.37 -3.49 7.61
N GLU A 401 -12.57 -3.74 7.08
CA GLU A 401 -13.51 -4.69 7.68
C GLU A 401 -12.67 -5.89 8.10
N LYS A 402 -12.56 -6.12 9.42
CA LYS A 402 -11.60 -7.07 9.99
C LYS A 402 -11.84 -8.38 9.26
N GLN A 403 -10.89 -8.78 8.41
CA GLN A 403 -11.14 -9.89 7.51
C GLN A 403 -11.30 -11.11 8.38
N THR A 404 -12.48 -11.72 8.33
CA THR A 404 -12.79 -12.91 9.10
C THR A 404 -12.68 -14.13 8.23
N ALA A 405 -12.15 -15.20 8.82
CA ALA A 405 -12.13 -16.54 8.27
C ALA A 405 -13.02 -17.46 9.11
N ASP A 406 -13.74 -18.35 8.46
CA ASP A 406 -14.62 -19.34 9.09
C ASP A 406 -13.85 -20.65 9.36
N LEU A 407 -13.72 -21.01 10.64
CA LEU A 407 -13.18 -22.30 11.06
C LEU A 407 -14.34 -23.25 11.37
N THR A 408 -14.38 -24.39 10.67
CA THR A 408 -15.34 -25.47 10.91
C THR A 408 -14.64 -26.67 11.57
N ILE A 409 -15.19 -27.21 12.64
CA ILE A 409 -14.67 -28.42 13.29
C ILE A 409 -15.62 -29.60 13.04
N LYS A 410 -15.08 -30.76 12.64
CA LYS A 410 -15.83 -32.02 12.42
C LYS A 410 -15.24 -33.16 13.22
N TYR A 411 -16.08 -34.10 13.66
CA TYR A 411 -15.65 -35.26 14.45
C TYR A 411 -15.78 -36.55 13.64
N ASP A 412 -14.76 -37.40 13.68
CA ASP A 412 -14.83 -38.80 13.27
C ASP A 412 -14.44 -39.69 14.47
N GLY A 413 -15.28 -40.68 14.79
CA GLY A 413 -15.16 -41.51 16.00
C GLY A 413 -15.86 -40.92 17.24
N LYS A 414 -15.38 -41.30 18.43
CA LYS A 414 -16.00 -40.95 19.74
C LYS A 414 -15.09 -40.11 20.62
N GLY A 415 -15.48 -38.85 20.79
CA GLY A 415 -14.84 -37.88 21.66
C GLY A 415 -15.45 -36.49 21.42
N ILE A 416 -14.82 -35.47 22.00
CA ILE A 416 -15.25 -34.07 21.90
C ILE A 416 -14.06 -33.15 21.65
N VAL A 417 -14.32 -31.96 21.10
CA VAL A 417 -13.40 -30.83 21.10
C VAL A 417 -13.92 -29.78 22.08
N THR A 418 -13.04 -29.28 22.96
CA THR A 418 -13.42 -28.37 24.03
C THR A 418 -13.95 -27.05 23.45
N GLY A 419 -15.23 -26.75 23.71
CA GLY A 419 -15.88 -25.51 23.25
C GLY A 419 -16.40 -25.56 21.81
N TRP A 420 -16.55 -26.75 21.22
CA TRP A 420 -17.08 -26.96 19.88
C TRP A 420 -18.16 -28.05 19.82
N GLU A 421 -19.08 -27.94 18.87
CA GLU A 421 -20.00 -29.01 18.44
C GLU A 421 -19.57 -29.60 17.09
N ASP A 422 -19.98 -30.84 16.78
CA ASP A 422 -19.65 -31.49 15.51
C ASP A 422 -20.31 -30.77 14.32
N GLY A 423 -19.50 -30.33 13.36
CA GLY A 423 -19.93 -29.53 12.22
C GLY A 423 -20.15 -28.04 12.53
N GLU A 424 -19.79 -27.57 13.73
CA GLU A 424 -19.93 -26.16 14.09
C GLU A 424 -18.89 -25.28 13.36
N THR A 425 -19.34 -24.15 12.84
CA THR A 425 -18.52 -23.11 12.21
C THR A 425 -18.50 -21.85 13.08
N LYS A 426 -17.32 -21.27 13.30
CA LYS A 426 -17.15 -19.97 13.97
C LYS A 426 -16.22 -19.07 13.15
N SER A 427 -16.60 -17.80 13.01
CA SER A 427 -15.80 -16.77 12.34
C SER A 427 -14.80 -16.14 13.30
N PHE A 428 -13.53 -16.05 12.90
CA PHE A 428 -12.45 -15.40 13.65
C PHE A 428 -11.74 -14.37 12.77
N GLU A 429 -11.09 -13.38 13.38
CA GLU A 429 -10.26 -12.42 12.64
C GLU A 429 -9.01 -13.15 12.09
N ILE A 430 -8.68 -12.94 10.81
CA ILE A 430 -7.46 -13.50 10.20
C ILE A 430 -6.24 -13.02 11.00
N GLY A 431 -5.31 -13.94 11.27
CA GLY A 431 -4.18 -13.74 12.18
C GLY A 431 -4.49 -14.02 13.65
N THR A 432 -5.68 -14.53 13.99
CA THR A 432 -5.97 -15.01 15.35
C THR A 432 -5.31 -16.37 15.59
N GLU A 433 -4.52 -16.46 16.66
CA GLU A 433 -4.03 -17.74 17.18
C GLU A 433 -5.18 -18.50 17.89
N ILE A 434 -5.52 -19.66 17.36
CA ILE A 434 -6.57 -20.57 17.85
C ILE A 434 -5.89 -21.78 18.49
N THR A 435 -6.38 -22.21 19.65
CA THR A 435 -5.99 -23.49 20.26
C THR A 435 -7.22 -24.37 20.40
N LEU A 436 -7.13 -25.59 19.88
CA LEU A 436 -8.14 -26.64 19.97
C LEU A 436 -7.66 -27.74 20.92
N THR A 437 -8.56 -28.32 21.70
CA THR A 437 -8.24 -29.40 22.65
C THR A 437 -9.25 -30.53 22.52
N ALA A 438 -8.81 -31.65 21.94
CA ALA A 438 -9.58 -32.88 21.80
C ALA A 438 -9.52 -33.75 23.07
N LEU A 439 -10.65 -34.38 23.41
CA LEU A 439 -10.77 -35.31 24.54
C LEU A 439 -11.53 -36.55 24.06
N ALA A 440 -10.93 -37.73 24.21
CA ALA A 440 -11.54 -39.00 23.81
C ALA A 440 -12.47 -39.56 24.91
N ASP A 441 -13.50 -40.31 24.51
CA ASP A 441 -14.39 -41.04 25.42
C ASP A 441 -13.67 -42.22 26.14
N GLU A 442 -14.28 -42.79 27.19
CA GLU A 442 -13.65 -43.83 28.03
C GLU A 442 -13.10 -45.05 27.25
N ASP A 443 -13.75 -45.42 26.15
CA ASP A 443 -13.41 -46.56 25.28
C ASP A 443 -12.65 -46.17 23.99
N SER A 444 -12.25 -44.90 23.87
CA SER A 444 -11.61 -44.36 22.67
C SER A 444 -10.27 -43.68 22.97
N VAL A 445 -9.51 -43.45 21.91
CA VAL A 445 -8.24 -42.72 21.90
C VAL A 445 -8.29 -41.65 20.82
N PHE A 446 -7.70 -40.48 21.11
CA PHE A 446 -7.46 -39.45 20.12
C PHE A 446 -6.37 -39.93 19.16
N MET A 447 -6.53 -39.65 17.87
CA MET A 447 -5.59 -40.08 16.83
C MET A 447 -4.84 -38.89 16.22
N TYR A 448 -5.57 -37.97 15.57
CA TYR A 448 -4.97 -36.81 14.91
C TYR A 448 -6.01 -35.78 14.47
N TRP A 449 -5.52 -34.62 14.07
CA TRP A 449 -6.23 -33.60 13.33
C TRP A 449 -5.88 -33.68 11.84
N LYS A 450 -6.88 -33.60 10.96
CA LYS A 450 -6.71 -33.36 9.52
C LYS A 450 -7.27 -32.02 9.08
N ASN A 451 -6.69 -31.43 8.02
CA ASN A 451 -7.25 -30.29 7.30
C ASN A 451 -8.20 -30.71 6.16
N SER A 452 -8.70 -29.71 5.43
CA SER A 452 -9.56 -29.89 4.26
C SER A 452 -8.87 -30.52 3.04
N GLU A 453 -7.53 -30.58 3.00
CA GLU A 453 -6.72 -31.29 2.00
C GLU A 453 -6.39 -32.75 2.38
N ASP A 454 -7.08 -33.32 3.38
CA ASP A 454 -6.87 -34.67 3.92
C ASP A 454 -5.50 -34.91 4.59
N GLN A 455 -4.69 -33.87 4.79
CA GLN A 455 -3.36 -33.93 5.40
C GLN A 455 -3.46 -33.95 6.93
N VAL A 456 -2.61 -34.74 7.59
CA VAL A 456 -2.50 -34.77 9.05
C VAL A 456 -1.67 -33.58 9.54
N VAL A 457 -2.33 -32.63 10.22
CA VAL A 457 -1.71 -31.37 10.69
C VAL A 457 -1.21 -31.41 12.13
N SER A 458 -1.75 -32.32 12.96
CA SER A 458 -1.26 -32.55 14.32
C SER A 458 -1.61 -33.96 14.81
N THR A 459 -0.66 -34.61 15.47
CA THR A 459 -0.84 -35.87 16.23
C THR A 459 -0.96 -35.61 17.75
N GLU A 460 -1.03 -34.35 18.18
CA GLU A 460 -1.26 -33.97 19.58
C GLU A 460 -2.73 -33.59 19.78
N PRO A 461 -3.36 -33.97 20.91
CA PRO A 461 -4.76 -33.64 21.19
C PRO A 461 -4.98 -32.13 21.39
N GLU A 462 -3.93 -31.40 21.77
CA GLU A 462 -3.89 -29.94 21.77
C GLU A 462 -3.21 -29.45 20.49
N TYR A 463 -3.90 -28.60 19.71
CA TYR A 463 -3.38 -28.06 18.46
C TYR A 463 -3.56 -26.54 18.41
N THR A 464 -2.45 -25.81 18.32
CA THR A 464 -2.41 -24.35 18.23
C THR A 464 -1.92 -23.92 16.84
N PHE A 465 -2.68 -23.04 16.19
CA PHE A 465 -2.36 -22.52 14.84
C PHE A 465 -2.95 -21.11 14.64
N GLU A 466 -2.47 -20.39 13.63
CA GLU A 466 -2.96 -19.07 13.25
C GLU A 466 -3.96 -19.18 12.09
N ILE A 467 -5.14 -18.56 12.20
CA ILE A 467 -6.18 -18.66 11.16
C ILE A 467 -5.86 -17.72 9.98
N GLY A 468 -5.53 -18.29 8.82
CA GLY A 468 -5.17 -17.55 7.60
C GLY A 468 -6.30 -17.39 6.57
N SER A 469 -7.21 -18.37 6.52
CA SER A 469 -8.33 -18.47 5.59
C SER A 469 -9.44 -19.33 6.18
N ASP A 470 -10.58 -19.43 5.50
CA ASP A 470 -11.60 -20.44 5.83
C ASP A 470 -10.94 -21.83 5.84
N GLU A 471 -11.24 -22.63 6.87
CA GLU A 471 -10.62 -23.94 7.08
C GLU A 471 -11.61 -24.92 7.72
N THR A 472 -11.46 -26.21 7.39
CA THR A 472 -12.17 -27.30 8.06
C THR A 472 -11.16 -28.25 8.68
N LEU A 473 -11.16 -28.34 10.01
CA LEU A 473 -10.38 -29.34 10.74
C LEU A 473 -11.27 -30.50 11.17
N THR A 474 -10.85 -31.72 10.84
CA THR A 474 -11.53 -32.94 11.30
C THR A 474 -10.66 -33.63 12.35
N VAL A 475 -11.21 -33.85 13.54
CA VAL A 475 -10.56 -34.66 14.60
C VAL A 475 -10.95 -36.12 14.45
N TYR A 476 -9.97 -37.01 14.55
CA TYR A 476 -10.16 -38.45 14.47
C TYR A 476 -9.94 -39.11 15.83
N PHE A 477 -10.89 -39.96 16.22
CA PHE A 477 -10.83 -40.83 17.38
C PHE A 477 -10.99 -42.30 16.96
N SER A 478 -10.27 -43.21 17.60
CA SER A 478 -10.34 -44.66 17.33
C SER A 478 -10.67 -45.44 18.61
N GLU A 479 -10.90 -46.74 18.48
CA GLU A 479 -11.06 -47.65 19.61
C GLU A 479 -9.72 -47.84 20.34
N LYS A 480 -9.77 -47.93 21.67
CA LYS A 480 -8.63 -47.97 22.61
C LYS A 480 -7.59 -49.09 22.41
N SER A 481 -7.82 -50.01 21.48
CA SER A 481 -6.91 -51.08 21.06
C SER A 481 -6.10 -50.74 19.80
N SER A 482 -6.01 -49.47 19.44
CA SER A 482 -5.21 -48.97 18.31
C SER A 482 -4.12 -47.99 18.75
N TYR A 483 -3.07 -47.91 17.96
CA TYR A 483 -1.91 -47.02 18.14
C TYR A 483 -1.53 -46.37 16.81
N LEU A 484 -0.83 -45.24 16.87
CA LEU A 484 -0.43 -44.43 15.72
C LEU A 484 0.93 -44.85 15.18
N VAL A 485 1.05 -44.88 13.85
CA VAL A 485 2.33 -44.94 13.14
C VAL A 485 2.44 -43.69 12.28
N THR A 486 3.32 -42.77 12.68
CA THR A 486 3.54 -41.50 11.99
C THR A 486 4.81 -41.56 11.15
N PHE A 487 4.65 -41.56 9.83
CA PHE A 487 5.74 -41.53 8.87
C PHE A 487 6.19 -40.08 8.63
N LYS A 488 7.51 -39.85 8.73
CA LYS A 488 8.13 -38.53 8.56
C LYS A 488 9.23 -38.53 7.52
N ASP A 489 9.37 -37.40 6.83
CA ASP A 489 10.45 -37.17 5.87
C ASP A 489 11.81 -36.95 6.57
N GLY A 490 12.88 -36.78 5.79
CA GLY A 490 14.23 -36.54 6.32
C GLY A 490 14.44 -35.17 6.98
N ASN A 491 13.47 -34.26 6.88
CA ASN A 491 13.46 -32.94 7.51
C ASN A 491 12.58 -32.90 8.79
N GLY A 492 11.73 -33.91 8.99
CA GLY A 492 10.83 -34.06 10.14
C GLY A 492 9.36 -33.70 9.88
N GLU A 493 8.98 -33.44 8.63
CA GLU A 493 7.59 -33.18 8.21
C GLU A 493 6.80 -34.50 8.19
N ILE A 494 5.51 -34.46 8.54
CA ILE A 494 4.63 -35.64 8.51
C ILE A 494 4.22 -35.92 7.06
N ILE A 495 4.47 -37.15 6.60
CA ILE A 495 4.05 -37.63 5.28
C ILE A 495 2.67 -38.26 5.40
N GLU A 496 2.50 -39.17 6.36
CA GLU A 496 1.26 -39.91 6.61
C GLU A 496 1.23 -40.35 8.08
N THR A 497 0.03 -40.47 8.65
CA THR A 497 -0.18 -41.16 9.92
C THR A 497 -1.28 -42.20 9.77
N VAL A 498 -0.98 -43.45 10.11
CA VAL A 498 -1.93 -44.58 10.06
C VAL A 498 -2.23 -45.13 11.46
N SER A 499 -3.44 -45.63 11.63
CA SER A 499 -3.90 -46.31 12.86
C SER A 499 -3.79 -47.82 12.69
N LEU A 500 -3.04 -48.49 13.57
CA LEU A 500 -2.91 -49.96 13.56
C LEU A 500 -3.47 -50.61 14.83
N ARG A 501 -4.01 -51.82 14.69
CA ARG A 501 -4.42 -52.73 15.76
C ARG A 501 -3.46 -53.92 15.87
N GLU A 502 -3.56 -54.70 16.94
CA GLU A 502 -2.79 -55.94 17.07
C GLU A 502 -3.20 -56.97 16.00
N GLY A 503 -2.29 -57.25 15.07
CA GLY A 503 -2.49 -58.18 13.96
C GLY A 503 -2.49 -57.54 12.57
N ASP A 504 -2.60 -56.21 12.48
CA ASP A 504 -2.69 -55.50 11.21
C ASP A 504 -1.37 -55.58 10.38
N GLU A 505 -1.49 -55.33 9.08
CA GLU A 505 -0.36 -55.25 8.16
C GLU A 505 0.20 -53.82 8.12
N VAL A 506 1.53 -53.68 8.13
CA VAL A 506 2.20 -52.38 8.03
C VAL A 506 2.45 -52.10 6.56
N VAL A 507 1.75 -51.13 6.00
CA VAL A 507 2.04 -50.57 4.68
C VAL A 507 2.86 -49.30 4.90
N PHE A 508 3.98 -49.17 4.17
CA PHE A 508 4.78 -47.95 4.17
C PHE A 508 4.28 -47.02 3.05
N PRO A 509 4.27 -45.69 3.25
CA PRO A 509 3.96 -44.74 2.20
C PRO A 509 4.99 -44.76 1.07
N GLU A 510 4.66 -44.08 -0.03
CA GLU A 510 5.60 -43.87 -1.13
C GLU A 510 6.89 -43.19 -0.63
N ALA A 511 8.01 -43.54 -1.28
CA ALA A 511 9.34 -43.09 -0.90
C ALA A 511 9.46 -41.55 -1.05
N PRO A 512 9.62 -40.78 0.05
CA PRO A 512 9.71 -39.33 -0.03
C PRO A 512 10.98 -38.85 -0.76
N GLU A 513 10.82 -37.94 -1.71
CA GLU A 513 11.95 -37.37 -2.46
C GLU A 513 12.69 -36.27 -1.70
N MET A 514 14.03 -36.33 -1.68
CA MET A 514 14.87 -35.28 -1.12
C MET A 514 15.96 -34.86 -2.12
N LEU A 515 15.93 -33.61 -2.60
CA LEU A 515 16.81 -33.14 -3.68
C LEU A 515 18.31 -33.38 -3.38
N GLY A 516 18.97 -34.17 -4.22
CA GLY A 516 20.38 -34.56 -4.08
C GLY A 516 20.61 -35.81 -3.22
N TYR A 517 19.55 -36.48 -2.77
CA TYR A 517 19.60 -37.72 -2.00
C TYR A 517 18.67 -38.78 -2.60
N LYS A 518 19.10 -40.03 -2.48
CA LYS A 518 18.34 -41.23 -2.78
C LYS A 518 17.74 -41.76 -1.48
N PHE A 519 16.44 -42.00 -1.45
CA PHE A 519 15.79 -42.73 -0.37
C PHE A 519 16.37 -44.16 -0.29
N VAL A 520 16.79 -44.57 0.92
CA VAL A 520 17.37 -45.92 1.16
C VAL A 520 16.48 -46.83 2.00
N GLY A 521 15.44 -46.29 2.63
CA GLY A 521 14.50 -47.04 3.46
C GLY A 521 13.96 -46.21 4.61
N TRP A 522 13.25 -46.86 5.53
CA TRP A 522 12.76 -46.27 6.77
C TRP A 522 13.65 -46.69 7.95
N ASP A 523 13.67 -45.90 9.02
CA ASP A 523 14.47 -46.18 10.23
C ASP A 523 13.86 -47.25 11.17
N LYS A 524 12.69 -47.79 10.82
CA LYS A 524 12.00 -48.91 11.47
C LYS A 524 11.49 -49.91 10.45
N SER A 525 11.61 -51.18 10.77
CA SER A 525 10.99 -52.31 10.05
C SER A 525 9.51 -52.48 10.42
N ALA A 526 8.77 -53.22 9.60
CA ALA A 526 7.38 -53.59 9.89
C ALA A 526 7.26 -54.40 11.20
N GLU A 527 8.25 -55.22 11.51
CA GLU A 527 8.35 -56.00 12.74
C GLU A 527 8.53 -55.12 13.97
N GLU A 528 9.39 -54.09 13.91
CA GLU A 528 9.58 -53.12 15.00
C GLU A 528 8.33 -52.29 15.23
N ILE A 529 7.65 -51.84 14.16
CA ILE A 529 6.39 -51.11 14.24
C ILE A 529 5.30 -51.96 14.93
N LYS A 530 5.13 -53.22 14.52
CA LYS A 530 4.17 -54.15 15.15
C LYS A 530 4.52 -54.51 16.58
N ALA A 531 5.80 -54.46 16.96
CA ALA A 531 6.27 -54.77 18.31
C ALA A 531 6.05 -53.62 19.31
N ALA A 532 5.95 -52.37 18.84
CA ALA A 532 5.79 -51.19 19.70
C ALA A 532 4.50 -51.25 20.53
N LYS A 533 3.35 -51.52 19.89
CA LYS A 533 2.01 -51.51 20.51
C LYS A 533 1.64 -50.19 21.21
N GLU A 534 2.35 -49.13 20.86
CA GLU A 534 2.21 -47.75 21.33
C GLU A 534 2.59 -46.82 20.17
N ASP A 535 2.30 -45.53 20.29
CA ASP A 535 2.50 -44.56 19.21
C ASP A 535 3.99 -44.47 18.81
N ILE A 536 4.27 -44.64 17.51
CA ILE A 536 5.63 -44.71 16.98
C ILE A 536 5.83 -43.77 15.79
N VAL A 537 6.97 -43.07 15.78
CA VAL A 537 7.43 -42.23 14.68
C VAL A 537 8.45 -43.01 13.85
N VAL A 538 8.27 -43.01 12.53
CA VAL A 538 9.08 -43.72 11.56
C VAL A 538 9.63 -42.69 10.56
N THR A 539 10.94 -42.58 10.42
CA THR A 539 11.62 -41.51 9.68
C THR A 539 12.31 -42.06 8.42
N ALA A 540 12.17 -41.34 7.30
CA ALA A 540 12.81 -41.68 6.05
C ALA A 540 14.35 -41.51 6.11
N LEU A 541 15.08 -42.50 5.58
CA LEU A 541 16.53 -42.53 5.52
C LEU A 541 17.04 -42.27 4.09
N TYR A 542 18.19 -41.60 3.99
CA TYR A 542 18.70 -41.04 2.74
C TYR A 542 20.22 -41.22 2.56
N GLU A 543 20.65 -41.48 1.33
CA GLU A 543 22.05 -41.50 0.88
C GLU A 543 22.30 -40.43 -0.18
N LYS A 544 23.44 -39.72 -0.15
CA LYS A 544 23.74 -38.64 -1.12
C LYS A 544 23.94 -39.21 -2.53
N ILE A 545 23.27 -38.65 -3.53
CA ILE A 545 23.39 -39.12 -4.92
C ILE A 545 24.76 -38.69 -5.49
N ALA A 546 25.48 -39.64 -6.10
CA ALA A 546 26.71 -39.39 -6.85
C ALA A 546 26.43 -38.81 -8.26
N GLN A 547 25.73 -37.67 -8.31
CA GLN A 547 25.47 -36.91 -9.54
C GLN A 547 26.34 -35.64 -9.54
N THR A 548 27.02 -35.40 -10.66
CA THR A 548 27.86 -34.21 -10.84
C THR A 548 27.15 -33.11 -11.63
N VAL A 549 27.61 -31.88 -11.42
CA VAL A 549 27.16 -30.63 -12.05
C VAL A 549 28.37 -29.77 -12.38
N THR A 550 28.26 -28.96 -13.44
CA THR A 550 29.34 -28.08 -13.92
C THR A 550 29.21 -26.65 -13.39
N LEU A 551 30.35 -26.05 -13.03
CA LEU A 551 30.48 -24.64 -12.67
C LEU A 551 31.43 -23.94 -13.65
N ASP A 552 30.90 -22.97 -14.41
CA ASP A 552 31.69 -22.09 -15.28
C ASP A 552 31.83 -20.70 -14.63
N VAL A 553 32.99 -20.39 -14.02
CA VAL A 553 33.26 -19.08 -13.42
C VAL A 553 33.95 -18.14 -14.41
N TYR A 554 33.36 -16.98 -14.66
CA TYR A 554 33.91 -15.91 -15.48
C TYR A 554 34.37 -14.73 -14.61
N GLY A 555 35.59 -14.24 -14.83
CA GLY A 555 36.14 -13.12 -14.05
C GLY A 555 36.59 -13.48 -12.63
N GLY A 556 36.77 -14.77 -12.32
CA GLY A 556 37.27 -15.27 -11.04
C GLY A 556 37.74 -16.73 -11.12
N THR A 557 37.93 -17.36 -9.96
CA THR A 557 38.34 -18.77 -9.81
C THR A 557 37.20 -19.63 -9.24
N GLY A 558 37.23 -20.94 -9.51
CA GLY A 558 36.30 -21.93 -8.95
C GLY A 558 35.52 -22.75 -9.98
N SER A 559 35.90 -22.70 -11.26
CA SER A 559 35.27 -23.55 -12.29
C SER A 559 35.67 -25.02 -12.12
N GLY A 560 34.75 -25.94 -12.42
CA GLY A 560 35.01 -27.38 -12.33
C GLY A 560 33.73 -28.24 -12.40
N GLU A 561 33.90 -29.55 -12.27
CA GLU A 561 32.82 -30.49 -11.97
C GLU A 561 32.76 -30.75 -10.46
N TYR A 562 31.56 -30.76 -9.92
CA TYR A 562 31.27 -30.89 -8.49
C TYR A 562 30.10 -31.85 -8.29
N SER A 563 30.02 -32.53 -7.16
CA SER A 563 28.81 -33.29 -6.81
C SER A 563 27.68 -32.32 -6.42
N ILE A 564 26.42 -32.69 -6.65
CA ILE A 564 25.28 -31.93 -6.13
C ILE A 564 25.40 -31.78 -4.61
N ARG A 565 25.09 -30.57 -4.09
CA ARG A 565 25.29 -30.11 -2.70
C ARG A 565 26.76 -30.03 -2.23
N ASP A 566 27.76 -30.08 -3.13
CA ASP A 566 29.13 -29.73 -2.71
C ASP A 566 29.23 -28.22 -2.42
N TYR A 567 29.90 -27.89 -1.31
CA TYR A 567 30.14 -26.49 -0.92
C TYR A 567 31.35 -25.95 -1.69
N VAL A 568 31.08 -25.08 -2.66
CA VAL A 568 32.09 -24.46 -3.52
C VAL A 568 32.34 -23.02 -3.08
N VAL A 569 33.58 -22.56 -3.20
CA VAL A 569 33.97 -21.17 -2.94
C VAL A 569 34.61 -20.58 -4.18
N VAL A 570 33.95 -19.58 -4.77
CA VAL A 570 34.47 -18.81 -5.90
C VAL A 570 35.12 -17.52 -5.41
N VAL A 571 36.15 -17.05 -6.12
CA VAL A 571 36.85 -15.80 -5.78
C VAL A 571 37.02 -14.93 -7.03
N ALA A 572 36.47 -13.73 -6.99
CA ALA A 572 36.55 -12.77 -8.08
C ALA A 572 37.98 -12.25 -8.21
N ASN A 573 38.46 -12.09 -9.44
CA ASN A 573 39.77 -11.51 -9.76
C ASN A 573 39.95 -10.11 -9.13
N GLN A 574 41.19 -9.62 -9.09
CA GLN A 574 41.43 -8.23 -8.67
C GLN A 574 40.85 -7.28 -9.74
N PRO A 575 40.10 -6.23 -9.36
CA PRO A 575 39.64 -5.22 -10.30
C PRO A 575 40.84 -4.51 -10.92
N VAL A 576 40.77 -4.20 -12.21
CA VAL A 576 41.73 -3.29 -12.87
C VAL A 576 41.58 -1.88 -12.30
N ASP A 577 42.59 -1.03 -12.47
CA ASP A 577 42.51 0.33 -11.91
C ASP A 577 41.35 1.13 -12.54
N GLY A 578 40.77 2.03 -11.74
CA GLY A 578 39.51 2.70 -12.04
C GLY A 578 38.25 1.88 -11.74
N GLN A 579 38.33 0.55 -11.58
CA GLN A 579 37.17 -0.31 -11.27
C GLN A 579 37.12 -0.81 -9.82
N LYS A 580 35.95 -1.37 -9.44
CA LYS A 580 35.70 -2.17 -8.25
C LYS A 580 34.81 -3.35 -8.61
N PHE A 581 34.93 -4.45 -7.87
CA PHE A 581 33.94 -5.53 -7.93
C PHE A 581 32.58 -5.02 -7.44
N ALA A 582 31.50 -5.43 -8.10
CA ALA A 582 30.13 -5.09 -7.74
C ALA A 582 29.41 -6.28 -7.10
N TYR A 583 29.30 -7.38 -7.85
CA TYR A 583 28.57 -8.59 -7.45
C TYR A 583 28.88 -9.78 -8.37
N TRP A 584 28.42 -10.95 -7.96
CA TRP A 584 28.30 -12.16 -8.77
C TRP A 584 26.88 -12.28 -9.34
N GLU A 585 26.76 -12.60 -10.63
CA GLU A 585 25.50 -12.89 -11.30
C GLU A 585 25.51 -14.26 -12.00
N ASP A 586 24.35 -14.91 -12.11
CA ASP A 586 24.19 -16.13 -12.91
C ASP A 586 23.92 -15.84 -14.40
N GLN A 587 23.79 -16.89 -15.23
CA GLN A 587 23.48 -16.74 -16.66
C GLN A 587 22.10 -16.12 -16.98
N GLN A 588 21.23 -15.89 -16.00
CA GLN A 588 19.96 -15.17 -16.15
C GLN A 588 20.04 -13.72 -15.60
N GLY A 589 21.20 -13.29 -15.10
CA GLY A 589 21.41 -11.98 -14.49
C GLY A 589 20.89 -11.87 -13.05
N ASN A 590 20.62 -12.99 -12.37
CA ASN A 590 20.26 -12.98 -10.96
C ASN A 590 21.50 -12.70 -10.12
N ILE A 591 21.45 -11.67 -9.27
CA ILE A 591 22.55 -11.33 -8.35
C ILE A 591 22.56 -12.34 -7.20
N LEU A 592 23.62 -13.14 -7.11
CA LEU A 592 23.77 -14.21 -6.11
C LEU A 592 24.70 -13.85 -4.93
N SER A 593 25.59 -12.86 -5.09
CA SER A 593 26.46 -12.41 -3.99
C SER A 593 27.11 -11.05 -4.23
N TYR A 594 27.17 -10.20 -3.20
CA TYR A 594 27.94 -8.94 -3.19
C TYR A 594 29.38 -9.11 -2.67
N SER A 595 29.79 -10.33 -2.28
CA SER A 595 31.11 -10.61 -1.72
C SER A 595 32.05 -11.19 -2.79
N ARG A 596 33.26 -10.62 -2.91
CA ARG A 596 34.30 -11.10 -3.85
C ARG A 596 34.65 -12.58 -3.65
N SER A 597 34.63 -13.04 -2.39
CA SER A 597 34.65 -14.47 -2.05
C SER A 597 33.22 -14.89 -1.77
N TYR A 598 32.71 -15.87 -2.52
CA TYR A 598 31.33 -16.33 -2.43
C TYR A 598 31.29 -17.84 -2.29
N GLY A 599 30.73 -18.32 -1.19
CA GLY A 599 30.59 -19.75 -0.91
C GLY A 599 29.13 -20.18 -0.92
N PHE A 600 28.82 -21.26 -1.65
CA PHE A 600 27.46 -21.78 -1.84
C PHE A 600 27.47 -23.30 -2.07
N ASN A 601 26.32 -23.95 -1.88
CA ASN A 601 26.13 -25.34 -2.28
C ASN A 601 25.68 -25.39 -3.74
N ILE A 602 26.44 -26.06 -4.61
CA ILE A 602 26.06 -26.16 -6.03
C ILE A 602 24.98 -27.23 -6.23
N LEU A 603 23.86 -26.86 -6.87
CA LEU A 603 22.71 -27.75 -7.06
C LEU A 603 22.41 -28.07 -8.53
N ARG A 604 22.96 -27.30 -9.46
CA ARG A 604 22.70 -27.36 -10.90
C ARG A 604 23.94 -26.94 -11.68
N ASN A 605 23.94 -27.19 -12.98
CA ASN A 605 24.89 -26.53 -13.87
C ASN A 605 24.72 -25.01 -13.76
N LEU A 606 25.81 -24.29 -13.50
CA LEU A 606 25.81 -22.87 -13.18
C LEU A 606 26.94 -22.16 -13.92
N LYS A 607 26.61 -21.08 -14.61
CA LYS A 607 27.59 -20.11 -15.10
C LYS A 607 27.51 -18.87 -14.23
N LEU A 608 28.65 -18.42 -13.73
CA LEU A 608 28.73 -17.38 -12.71
C LEU A 608 29.73 -16.31 -13.11
N SER A 609 29.27 -15.08 -13.27
CA SER A 609 30.06 -13.95 -13.75
C SER A 609 30.37 -12.95 -12.64
N ALA A 610 31.64 -12.60 -12.47
CA ALA A 610 32.06 -11.49 -11.61
C ALA A 610 31.88 -10.15 -12.34
N VAL A 611 30.99 -9.30 -11.83
CA VAL A 611 30.70 -7.98 -12.41
C VAL A 611 31.59 -6.91 -11.77
N TYR A 612 32.15 -6.04 -12.61
CA TYR A 612 33.01 -4.93 -12.21
C TYR A 612 32.48 -3.61 -12.76
N VAL A 613 32.39 -2.60 -11.90
CA VAL A 613 31.90 -1.26 -12.24
C VAL A 613 32.99 -0.21 -11.96
N PRO A 614 32.92 1.00 -12.55
CA PRO A 614 33.78 2.11 -12.16
C PRO A 614 33.73 2.40 -10.66
N LYS A 615 34.85 2.78 -10.04
CA LYS A 615 34.93 3.12 -8.60
C LYS A 615 33.88 4.18 -8.20
N SER A 616 33.61 5.13 -9.09
CA SER A 616 32.64 6.23 -8.96
C SER A 616 31.17 5.81 -9.08
N GLU A 617 30.87 4.62 -9.59
CA GLU A 617 29.49 4.17 -9.80
C GLU A 617 28.88 3.64 -8.50
N SER A 618 27.64 4.01 -8.19
CA SER A 618 26.91 3.48 -7.02
C SER A 618 26.26 2.15 -7.39
N VAL A 619 26.67 1.07 -6.72
CA VAL A 619 25.99 -0.24 -6.80
C VAL A 619 24.84 -0.22 -5.80
N ASP A 620 23.65 -0.59 -6.25
CA ASP A 620 22.47 -0.76 -5.41
C ASP A 620 22.55 -2.10 -4.64
N ILE A 621 22.89 -2.01 -3.36
CA ILE A 621 23.09 -3.17 -2.46
C ILE A 621 21.87 -3.30 -1.55
N GLN A 622 20.98 -4.22 -1.91
CA GLN A 622 19.80 -4.64 -1.15
C GLN A 622 19.63 -6.16 -1.29
N ALA A 623 18.74 -6.77 -0.51
CA ALA A 623 18.52 -8.20 -0.65
C ALA A 623 17.94 -8.57 -2.02
N ARG A 624 18.18 -9.80 -2.43
CA ARG A 624 17.73 -10.40 -3.68
C ARG A 624 17.26 -11.82 -3.38
N ILE A 625 16.20 -12.24 -4.06
CA ILE A 625 15.80 -13.64 -4.13
C ILE A 625 15.30 -13.94 -5.54
N ALA A 626 15.61 -15.12 -6.06
CA ALA A 626 15.21 -15.58 -7.38
C ALA A 626 14.80 -17.05 -7.32
N ILE A 627 13.78 -17.46 -8.08
CA ILE A 627 13.58 -18.87 -8.40
C ILE A 627 14.61 -19.22 -9.48
N THR A 628 15.57 -20.09 -9.15
CA THR A 628 16.73 -20.40 -10.01
C THR A 628 16.66 -21.76 -10.68
N SER A 629 15.75 -22.63 -10.24
CA SER A 629 15.46 -23.92 -10.85
C SER A 629 14.00 -24.30 -10.66
N ILE A 630 13.42 -24.91 -11.68
CA ILE A 630 12.11 -25.56 -11.65
C ILE A 630 12.33 -26.95 -12.27
N THR A 631 11.85 -28.00 -11.61
CA THR A 631 11.88 -29.38 -12.13
C THR A 631 10.53 -30.03 -11.87
N LYS A 632 10.06 -30.87 -12.80
CA LYS A 632 8.76 -31.55 -12.68
C LYS A 632 8.83 -33.05 -12.94
N THR A 633 7.98 -33.79 -12.26
CA THR A 633 7.62 -35.20 -12.50
C THR A 633 6.16 -35.27 -12.95
N GLU A 634 5.58 -36.47 -13.06
CA GLU A 634 4.18 -36.66 -13.48
C GLU A 634 3.15 -36.10 -12.46
N GLU A 635 3.53 -35.94 -11.19
CA GLU A 635 2.62 -35.51 -10.10
C GLU A 635 3.13 -34.31 -9.29
N LYS A 636 4.32 -33.79 -9.58
CA LYS A 636 5.00 -32.84 -8.70
C LYS A 636 5.83 -31.79 -9.44
N ILE A 637 5.75 -30.54 -8.96
CA ILE A 637 6.63 -29.44 -9.36
C ILE A 637 7.54 -29.10 -8.16
N THR A 638 8.83 -28.92 -8.42
CA THR A 638 9.84 -28.51 -7.44
C THR A 638 10.42 -27.16 -7.82
N PHE A 639 10.29 -26.18 -6.92
CA PHE A 639 10.82 -24.83 -7.08
C PHE A 639 12.04 -24.62 -6.16
N VAL A 640 13.12 -24.06 -6.69
CA VAL A 640 14.33 -23.74 -5.91
C VAL A 640 14.51 -22.22 -5.88
N ALA A 641 14.50 -21.63 -4.68
CA ALA A 641 14.77 -20.22 -4.45
C ALA A 641 16.17 -20.01 -3.88
N GLU A 642 16.95 -19.12 -4.48
CA GLU A 642 18.25 -18.67 -3.96
C GLU A 642 18.18 -17.20 -3.57
N ARG A 643 18.69 -16.86 -2.37
CA ARG A 643 18.73 -15.49 -1.85
C ARG A 643 20.13 -15.03 -1.48
N VAL A 644 20.32 -13.71 -1.55
CA VAL A 644 21.40 -12.99 -0.87
C VAL A 644 20.84 -11.79 -0.11
N VAL A 645 21.33 -11.62 1.12
CA VAL A 645 21.07 -10.46 1.98
C VAL A 645 22.42 -9.76 2.27
N PRO A 646 22.51 -8.43 2.17
CA PRO A 646 23.74 -7.70 2.44
C PRO A 646 24.28 -7.91 3.86
N HIS A 647 25.60 -7.82 4.02
CA HIS A 647 26.24 -7.91 5.32
C HIS A 647 25.86 -6.72 6.22
N GLY A 648 25.64 -6.99 7.52
CA GLY A 648 25.14 -6.02 8.49
C GLY A 648 23.62 -6.01 8.66
N ASN A 649 22.90 -6.87 7.95
CA ASN A 649 21.46 -7.08 8.06
C ASN A 649 21.16 -8.47 8.67
N THR A 650 19.92 -8.68 9.12
CA THR A 650 19.45 -9.93 9.73
C THR A 650 18.29 -10.52 8.92
N VAL A 651 18.30 -11.81 8.60
CA VAL A 651 17.14 -12.47 7.97
C VAL A 651 16.05 -12.70 9.02
N VAL A 652 14.86 -12.15 8.79
CA VAL A 652 13.68 -12.34 9.64
C VAL A 652 12.95 -13.60 9.21
N SER A 653 12.54 -13.68 7.94
CA SER A 653 11.95 -14.87 7.31
C SER A 653 12.35 -14.96 5.84
N HIS A 654 12.25 -16.13 5.23
CA HIS A 654 12.35 -16.32 3.77
C HIS A 654 11.72 -17.65 3.37
N GLY A 655 11.41 -17.80 2.10
CA GLY A 655 10.79 -19.02 1.60
C GLY A 655 10.27 -18.88 0.17
N ILE A 656 9.28 -19.68 -0.19
CA ILE A 656 8.56 -19.62 -1.47
C ILE A 656 7.06 -19.59 -1.15
N ILE A 657 6.35 -18.71 -1.84
CA ILE A 657 4.89 -18.69 -1.88
C ILE A 657 4.39 -19.30 -3.19
N VAL A 658 3.28 -20.03 -3.15
CA VAL A 658 2.66 -20.66 -4.34
C VAL A 658 1.15 -20.51 -4.39
N THR A 659 0.59 -20.49 -5.60
CA THR A 659 -0.86 -20.52 -5.85
C THR A 659 -1.17 -21.14 -7.20
N ASN A 660 -2.31 -21.82 -7.33
CA ASN A 660 -2.90 -22.23 -8.62
C ASN A 660 -3.98 -21.24 -9.11
N ASN A 661 -4.35 -20.24 -8.29
CA ASN A 661 -5.25 -19.17 -8.71
C ASN A 661 -4.52 -18.19 -9.64
N SER A 662 -4.69 -18.35 -10.95
CA SER A 662 -4.02 -17.54 -11.97
C SER A 662 -4.26 -16.03 -11.89
N SER A 663 -5.38 -15.60 -11.28
CA SER A 663 -5.67 -14.17 -11.08
C SER A 663 -4.74 -13.54 -10.05
N ILE A 664 -4.35 -14.31 -9.04
CA ILE A 664 -3.39 -13.89 -8.02
C ILE A 664 -1.98 -14.22 -8.50
N GLY A 665 -1.74 -15.45 -8.93
CA GLY A 665 -0.44 -15.97 -9.36
C GLY A 665 0.23 -15.18 -10.48
N SER A 666 -0.53 -14.46 -11.33
CA SER A 666 0.02 -13.56 -12.36
C SER A 666 0.30 -12.13 -11.87
N SER A 667 -0.04 -11.79 -10.63
CA SER A 667 -0.04 -10.42 -10.10
C SER A 667 1.14 -10.15 -9.16
N GLU A 668 2.11 -9.33 -9.61
CA GLU A 668 3.26 -8.90 -8.81
C GLU A 668 2.87 -8.06 -7.56
N THR A 669 1.62 -7.56 -7.47
CA THR A 669 1.09 -6.83 -6.30
C THR A 669 0.35 -7.73 -5.31
N ASP A 670 -0.36 -8.74 -5.82
CA ASP A 670 -1.32 -9.53 -5.04
C ASP A 670 -0.71 -10.88 -4.63
N PHE A 671 0.19 -11.46 -5.43
CA PHE A 671 0.92 -12.67 -5.08
C PHE A 671 2.04 -12.38 -4.07
N VAL A 672 1.67 -12.11 -2.83
CA VAL A 672 2.56 -11.77 -1.71
C VAL A 672 2.36 -12.73 -0.55
N VAL A 673 3.32 -12.74 0.38
CA VAL A 673 3.21 -13.52 1.62
C VAL A 673 1.98 -13.06 2.42
N ASP A 674 1.34 -14.00 3.10
CA ASP A 674 0.13 -13.79 3.93
C ASP A 674 -1.11 -13.28 3.16
N GLN A 675 -1.17 -13.51 1.84
CA GLN A 675 -2.36 -13.26 1.02
C GLN A 675 -3.31 -14.48 1.00
N LEU A 676 -4.62 -14.23 0.92
CA LEU A 676 -5.64 -15.25 0.61
C LEU A 676 -5.33 -15.99 -0.70
N ASP A 677 -5.65 -17.29 -0.76
CA ASP A 677 -5.32 -18.23 -1.85
C ASP A 677 -3.79 -18.37 -2.15
N VAL A 678 -2.92 -17.95 -1.25
CA VAL A 678 -1.45 -18.08 -1.38
C VAL A 678 -0.89 -18.95 -0.26
N LEU A 679 -0.32 -20.10 -0.63
CA LEU A 679 0.33 -21.02 0.30
C LEU A 679 1.74 -20.53 0.63
N ASN A 680 2.06 -20.40 1.92
CA ASN A 680 3.33 -19.84 2.40
C ASN A 680 4.28 -20.93 2.92
N ALA A 681 5.26 -21.36 2.12
CA ALA A 681 6.29 -22.28 2.57
C ALA A 681 7.52 -21.51 3.08
N SER A 682 7.87 -21.71 4.35
CA SER A 682 8.81 -20.86 5.09
C SER A 682 10.02 -21.64 5.61
N ALA A 683 11.20 -21.03 5.53
CA ALA A 683 12.46 -21.68 5.87
C ALA A 683 13.01 -21.26 7.24
N THR A 684 13.52 -22.24 7.99
CA THR A 684 14.15 -22.02 9.30
C THR A 684 15.54 -21.36 9.22
N THR A 685 16.23 -21.46 8.07
CA THR A 685 17.62 -20.98 7.93
C THR A 685 17.74 -19.45 7.95
N LYS A 686 18.69 -18.91 8.72
CA LYS A 686 18.87 -17.43 8.88
C LYS A 686 20.17 -16.87 8.28
N GLY A 687 20.92 -17.67 7.52
CA GLY A 687 22.16 -17.22 6.85
C GLY A 687 21.91 -16.09 5.84
N LEU A 688 22.92 -15.24 5.62
CA LEU A 688 22.84 -14.12 4.66
C LEU A 688 22.72 -14.60 3.21
N VAL A 689 23.32 -15.75 2.89
CA VAL A 689 23.07 -16.50 1.66
C VAL A 689 22.29 -17.75 2.07
N GLY A 690 21.39 -18.21 1.20
CA GLY A 690 20.87 -19.56 1.32
C GLY A 690 19.90 -19.92 0.23
N ILE A 691 19.50 -21.19 0.28
CA ILE A 691 18.63 -21.84 -0.69
C ILE A 691 17.41 -22.37 0.07
N PHE A 692 16.24 -22.32 -0.56
CA PHE A 692 15.04 -23.01 -0.14
C PHE A 692 14.48 -23.82 -1.31
N VAL A 693 13.91 -24.98 -1.02
CA VAL A 693 13.33 -25.89 -2.01
C VAL A 693 11.90 -26.14 -1.59
N LEU A 694 10.95 -25.85 -2.46
CA LEU A 694 9.54 -26.16 -2.27
C LEU A 694 9.12 -27.27 -3.23
N ASN A 695 8.55 -28.31 -2.65
CA ASN A 695 7.90 -29.41 -3.33
C ASN A 695 6.39 -29.14 -3.35
N LYS A 696 5.75 -29.12 -4.53
CA LYS A 696 4.28 -29.03 -4.64
C LYS A 696 3.74 -30.14 -5.53
N THR A 697 2.95 -31.02 -4.93
CA THR A 697 2.09 -31.97 -5.66
C THR A 697 1.03 -31.19 -6.43
N ALA A 698 0.78 -31.58 -7.67
CA ALA A 698 -0.17 -30.93 -8.57
C ALA A 698 -0.86 -31.97 -9.47
N LEU A 699 -2.06 -31.67 -9.92
CA LEU A 699 -2.81 -32.56 -10.82
C LEU A 699 -2.34 -32.42 -12.28
N PHE A 700 -2.67 -33.42 -13.10
CA PHE A 700 -2.45 -33.37 -14.55
C PHE A 700 -3.12 -32.12 -15.17
N GLU A 701 -2.40 -31.40 -16.05
CA GLU A 701 -2.77 -30.08 -16.61
C GLU A 701 -2.93 -28.92 -15.58
N GLU A 702 -2.65 -29.13 -14.29
CA GLU A 702 -2.68 -28.06 -13.30
C GLU A 702 -1.46 -27.14 -13.44
N THR A 703 -1.68 -25.82 -13.33
CA THR A 703 -0.64 -24.79 -13.42
C THR A 703 -0.44 -24.13 -12.06
N TRP A 704 0.82 -24.11 -11.60
CA TRP A 704 1.21 -23.47 -10.35
C TRP A 704 2.13 -22.28 -10.60
N TYR A 705 1.80 -21.19 -9.93
CA TYR A 705 2.62 -19.98 -9.85
C TYR A 705 3.46 -20.05 -8.58
N ALA A 706 4.73 -19.64 -8.67
CA ALA A 706 5.65 -19.59 -7.54
C ALA A 706 6.42 -18.27 -7.47
N ARG A 707 6.71 -17.82 -6.24
CA ARG A 707 7.51 -16.61 -5.99
C ARG A 707 8.35 -16.80 -4.73
N GLY A 708 9.66 -16.59 -4.82
CA GLY A 708 10.53 -16.56 -3.64
C GLY A 708 10.30 -15.26 -2.85
N TYR A 709 10.37 -15.31 -1.52
CA TYR A 709 10.33 -14.13 -0.67
C TYR A 709 11.46 -14.13 0.37
N VAL A 710 11.94 -12.94 0.74
CA VAL A 710 12.85 -12.73 1.90
C VAL A 710 12.46 -11.46 2.65
N ILE A 711 12.24 -11.61 3.94
CA ILE A 711 12.04 -10.53 4.92
C ILE A 711 13.35 -10.37 5.68
N TYR A 712 13.93 -9.16 5.70
CA TYR A 712 15.17 -8.86 6.43
C TYR A 712 15.11 -7.53 7.16
N GLU A 713 15.82 -7.45 8.29
CA GLU A 713 16.00 -6.23 9.08
C GLU A 713 17.39 -5.63 8.77
N ASP A 714 17.48 -4.32 8.55
CA ASP A 714 18.76 -3.62 8.40
C ASP A 714 19.44 -3.27 9.74
N SER A 715 20.71 -2.88 9.67
CA SER A 715 21.49 -2.37 10.83
C SER A 715 20.88 -1.18 11.61
N LYS A 716 19.72 -0.65 11.20
CA LYS A 716 18.99 0.44 11.87
C LYS A 716 17.62 0.00 12.42
N GLY A 717 17.25 -1.27 12.26
CA GLY A 717 15.96 -1.82 12.69
C GLY A 717 14.81 -1.66 11.68
N ASN A 718 15.11 -1.34 10.41
CA ASN A 718 14.07 -1.26 9.37
C ASN A 718 13.86 -2.65 8.75
N VAL A 719 12.61 -3.12 8.69
CA VAL A 719 12.25 -4.39 8.06
C VAL A 719 11.84 -4.19 6.60
N PHE A 720 12.33 -5.03 5.70
CA PHE A 720 12.09 -5.01 4.26
C PHE A 720 11.67 -6.40 3.77
N THR A 721 10.67 -6.46 2.89
CA THR A 721 10.28 -7.68 2.17
C THR A 721 10.63 -7.55 0.70
N ILE A 722 11.43 -8.49 0.19
CA ILE A 722 11.82 -8.60 -1.22
C ILE A 722 11.21 -9.89 -1.78
N TYR A 723 10.64 -9.81 -2.97
CA TYR A 723 10.16 -10.96 -3.72
C TYR A 723 11.01 -11.20 -4.97
N SER A 724 11.02 -12.43 -5.45
CA SER A 724 11.48 -12.74 -6.80
C SER A 724 10.48 -12.27 -7.85
N LYS A 725 10.88 -12.36 -9.12
CA LYS A 725 9.91 -12.50 -10.22
C LYS A 725 9.01 -13.69 -9.95
N ILE A 726 7.76 -13.58 -10.36
CA ILE A 726 6.84 -14.71 -10.50
C ILE A 726 7.39 -15.69 -11.56
N VAL A 727 7.24 -16.99 -11.31
CA VAL A 727 7.37 -18.05 -12.32
C VAL A 727 6.08 -18.86 -12.37
N GLU A 728 5.78 -19.45 -13.51
CA GLU A 728 4.66 -20.37 -13.74
C GLU A 728 5.18 -21.69 -14.31
N GLU A 729 4.55 -22.81 -13.95
CA GLU A 729 4.85 -24.13 -14.51
C GLU A 729 3.59 -25.01 -14.49
N THR A 730 3.43 -25.86 -15.50
CA THR A 730 2.26 -26.72 -15.69
C THR A 730 2.69 -28.19 -15.70
N ILE A 731 1.93 -29.08 -15.03
CA ILE A 731 2.16 -30.54 -15.18
C ILE A 731 1.61 -31.02 -16.53
N ASN A 732 2.40 -31.85 -17.22
CA ASN A 732 2.18 -32.35 -18.58
C ASN A 732 2.28 -33.88 -18.64
#